data_AF-A0A9D2J6M0-F1
#
_entry.id   AF-A0A9D2J6M0-F1
#
_cell.length_a   1.000
_cell.length_b   1.000
_cell.length_c   1.000
_cell.angle_alpha   90.00
_cell.angle_beta   90.00
_cell.angle_gamma   90.00
#
_symmetry.space_group_name_H-M   'P 1'
#
loop_
_entity.id
_entity.type
_entity.pdbx_description
1 polymer ?
#
loop_
_entity_poly.entity_id
_entity_poly.type
_entity_poly.pdbx_seq_one_letter_code
_entity_poly.pdbx_strand_id
1 'polypeptide(L)'
;MRETNNIIEEGTEESKLPVLRISVTNLEITVEEGKVYHSSFIVESENKIPVKGIVRSTNDKIGLEKTEFDGIRTEIPYYFKGKLATSGNEFEGDFLLITNGGEYNIPYRVVVTPVMADTSIGRICRMEDFVRLYHENRQEAMELFFLPNFSTIFLKDLPEQDAMYHSLMKSRSRNMIVEEFLTAAGWKEPAALAIEKKQVVLDAGKDKETICITLTADGYTEGTITAEKGQVQISVLKFTSADFEEGRLELTVEKNHSYAMGSDVIRIRTVRQEFEIPVEWWGTLPTVSREREVRSRIKRQKAELMHNYLFFRTGSIGFEDFAEESEHVLDELIHLTKGVQWQMYRIHLLIMEEHPEEAEELLQKIEEEQREGETEPLLENYLLYLKAMLYRTPETISAAVISIRDFYEVSAYKAEALWMLIYLDREYVYNKRLQYDTIRQLFQEGKNSSLLFFEACEILNENPNFMEELGSFEVSIFRWGVRYGYISMALAYQFARLALRMKYYSSAIFFIAKKLYEIEPDERFLQVICSLLIKGNRSGREYHEYFRKAVGANLKIIGLNEFFIRSMDFNSFEIIPHRVLIYFTYSNSLDSTEKAYLYSNVLENKDACDEVFGAYYSKMIPFVEEQLLKGRMNEHLAYLYHYFQKEILEKPANTKAVCDILFYRKIICSNRNMIGVYVSRPETGEEFYYPLSGGFCYAEIPTRRAQLYFVDSNEQRYVSGISYREEPFLSPEQFPKEWIQKNMANKRILLSLSDKIGGDLKAEDMPILQKIAFHEDYQSWIRRQAAEEMLLYYQKHQEKEALAKWLDRIDYSNVTAGFRKTLMDYYMEVGMIENAFFGIELYGCNIMGAVKRLRLASFGVAHSEGKMDETTLYLAYSAFVSKKYNRDTLSYLMTHFEGELEDLLLIWERSRKFALETTALEQRMLRQSMFTGNDADGLFSVFEVYYDQNEGDQVTESYLQYASERERRGILELPESIHGIIGREILAGRIRDRQTMIHFLYYFAPREVWMEKIKDAAVFIIGKFLKEEYYLPVFYAYRQWIALPVEYLERTFLTYYGNRGSNVVLYYQVEGEDVLVRKRHLQEILPGMYVCTMFFYQNDHVNYRLEDGGEVVSDETVIRFDTFESEGDESRFFALNDLSAESCAPEELAQYLIKTYFTDYMMKVL
;
A
#
# COMPACT_ATOMS: atom_id res chain seq x y z
N MET A 1 33.15 26.90 32.34
CA MET A 1 33.76 27.69 33.44
C MET A 1 35.19 27.23 33.83
N ARG A 2 36.00 26.62 32.95
CA ARG A 2 37.43 26.42 33.23
C ARG A 2 38.40 26.39 32.03
N GLU A 3 37.96 26.71 30.81
CA GLU A 3 38.85 26.72 29.62
C GLU A 3 38.59 27.93 28.69
N THR A 4 38.48 29.14 29.24
CA THR A 4 38.26 30.37 28.45
C THR A 4 39.45 31.33 28.46
N ASN A 5 40.62 30.91 28.94
CA ASN A 5 41.75 31.82 29.19
C ASN A 5 42.90 31.76 28.16
N ASN A 6 42.80 30.97 27.08
CA ASN A 6 43.95 30.75 26.18
C ASN A 6 43.89 31.44 24.81
N ILE A 7 42.99 32.41 24.56
CA ILE A 7 42.83 33.01 23.22
C ILE A 7 43.66 34.31 23.03
N ILE A 8 44.37 34.83 24.04
CA ILE A 8 44.96 36.19 23.96
C ILE A 8 46.50 36.23 23.77
N GLU A 9 47.23 35.11 23.80
CA GLU A 9 48.71 35.20 23.90
C GLU A 9 49.55 35.08 22.61
N GLU A 10 48.97 35.00 21.40
CA GLU A 10 49.80 34.97 20.16
C GLU A 10 49.31 35.97 19.11
N GLY A 11 49.49 37.26 19.42
CA GLY A 11 49.22 38.38 18.54
C GLY A 11 50.47 39.19 18.20
N THR A 12 51.63 38.55 18.02
CA THR A 12 52.86 39.23 17.60
C THR A 12 53.71 38.33 16.71
N GLU A 13 53.31 38.19 15.45
CA GLU A 13 54.18 37.85 14.31
C GLU A 13 53.34 38.07 13.03
N GLU A 14 54.00 38.38 11.91
CA GLU A 14 53.41 38.79 10.61
C GLU A 14 52.30 37.84 10.09
N SER A 15 51.08 37.92 10.63
CA SER A 15 50.00 37.03 10.22
C SER A 15 49.28 37.60 8.99
N LYS A 16 49.62 37.06 7.83
CA LYS A 16 48.72 37.11 6.67
C LYS A 16 47.40 36.44 7.11
N LEU A 17 46.26 37.11 6.92
CA LEU A 17 44.94 36.52 7.21
C LEU A 17 44.70 35.34 6.25
N PRO A 18 44.09 34.22 6.68
CA PRO A 18 43.80 33.10 5.80
C PRO A 18 42.77 33.50 4.74
N VAL A 19 43.03 33.16 3.48
CA VAL A 19 42.07 33.37 2.37
C VAL A 19 41.26 32.10 2.20
N LEU A 20 39.97 32.19 2.50
CA LEU A 20 39.09 31.04 2.58
C LEU A 20 38.42 30.70 1.24
N ARG A 21 38.48 29.42 0.87
CA ARG A 21 37.70 28.82 -0.20
C ARG A 21 36.79 27.74 0.40
N ILE A 22 35.50 27.96 0.24
CA ILE A 22 34.46 27.02 0.66
C ILE A 22 34.02 26.22 -0.56
N SER A 23 33.82 24.91 -0.41
CA SER A 23 33.42 24.04 -1.52
C SER A 23 32.03 24.31 -2.09
N VAL A 24 31.16 24.97 -1.33
CA VAL A 24 29.73 25.20 -1.64
C VAL A 24 29.32 26.61 -1.21
N THR A 25 28.39 27.22 -1.97
CA THR A 25 27.82 28.54 -1.66
C THR A 25 26.34 28.48 -1.27
N ASN A 26 25.62 27.43 -1.68
CA ASN A 26 24.25 27.13 -1.30
C ASN A 26 24.06 25.62 -1.34
N LEU A 27 23.26 25.07 -0.42
CA LEU A 27 22.97 23.63 -0.32
C LEU A 27 21.49 23.36 -0.51
N GLU A 28 21.12 22.82 -1.68
CA GLU A 28 19.79 22.24 -1.91
C GLU A 28 19.84 20.75 -1.64
N ILE A 29 19.12 20.30 -0.61
CA ILE A 29 19.15 18.93 -0.11
C ILE A 29 17.78 18.30 -0.29
N THR A 30 17.71 17.18 -1.02
CA THR A 30 16.50 16.37 -1.13
C THR A 30 16.66 15.12 -0.27
N VAL A 31 15.78 14.93 0.71
CA VAL A 31 15.82 13.78 1.62
C VAL A 31 14.50 13.01 1.54
N GLU A 32 14.56 11.69 1.57
CA GLU A 32 13.34 10.87 1.67
C GLU A 32 12.79 10.88 3.10
N GLU A 33 11.47 10.88 3.23
CA GLU A 33 10.75 10.80 4.50
C GLU A 33 11.33 9.72 5.44
N GLY A 34 11.66 10.12 6.67
CA GLY A 34 12.18 9.23 7.71
C GLY A 34 13.68 8.90 7.63
N LYS A 35 14.40 9.27 6.56
CA LYS A 35 15.85 9.01 6.45
C LYS A 35 16.68 10.13 7.07
N VAL A 36 17.82 9.74 7.66
CA VAL A 36 18.86 10.69 8.11
C VAL A 36 19.84 10.88 6.96
N TYR A 37 19.98 12.12 6.49
CA TYR A 37 20.93 12.46 5.43
C TYR A 37 22.24 12.89 6.07
N HIS A 38 23.37 12.36 5.60
CA HIS A 38 24.72 12.74 6.03
C HIS A 38 25.47 13.28 4.83
N SER A 39 26.15 14.40 5.01
CA SER A 39 26.98 15.01 3.98
C SER A 39 28.04 15.89 4.65
N SER A 40 28.92 16.48 3.86
CA SER A 40 29.99 17.33 4.34
C SER A 40 30.29 18.42 3.33
N PHE A 41 30.85 19.52 3.82
CA PHE A 41 31.47 20.54 2.97
C PHE A 41 32.90 20.80 3.44
N ILE A 42 33.73 21.33 2.53
CA ILE A 42 35.15 21.52 2.77
C ILE A 42 35.43 23.01 2.89
N VAL A 43 36.20 23.37 3.91
CA VAL A 43 36.78 24.69 4.11
C VAL A 43 38.29 24.57 3.92
N GLU A 44 38.83 25.29 2.94
CA GLU A 44 40.25 25.26 2.57
C GLU A 44 40.85 26.67 2.54
N SER A 45 42.11 26.77 2.98
CA SER A 45 42.90 28.00 2.96
C SER A 45 43.76 28.07 1.70
N GLU A 46 43.47 29.01 0.80
CA GLU A 46 44.19 29.17 -0.46
C GLU A 46 45.64 29.59 -0.25
N ASN A 47 45.92 30.37 0.79
CA ASN A 47 47.25 30.87 1.13
C ASN A 47 48.03 29.96 2.11
N LYS A 48 47.52 28.75 2.37
CA LYS A 48 48.12 27.71 3.24
C LYS A 48 48.31 28.12 4.71
N ILE A 49 47.57 29.12 5.17
CA ILE A 49 47.58 29.56 6.56
C ILE A 49 46.47 28.80 7.30
N PRO A 50 46.75 28.21 8.48
CA PRO A 50 45.75 27.44 9.20
C PRO A 50 44.55 28.32 9.57
N VAL A 51 43.37 27.81 9.24
CA VAL A 51 42.08 28.43 9.57
C VAL A 51 41.63 27.87 10.91
N LYS A 52 41.29 28.76 11.84
CA LYS A 52 40.62 28.43 13.09
C LYS A 52 39.22 29.02 13.04
N GLY A 53 38.21 28.22 13.34
CA GLY A 53 36.84 28.71 13.31
C GLY A 53 35.82 27.82 13.99
N ILE A 54 34.61 28.37 14.10
CA ILE A 54 33.44 27.72 14.68
C ILE A 54 32.36 27.65 13.60
N VAL A 55 31.67 26.52 13.53
CA VAL A 55 30.50 26.30 12.67
C VAL A 55 29.26 26.20 13.55
N ARG A 56 28.21 26.94 13.19
CA ARG A 56 26.87 26.83 13.78
C ARG A 56 25.84 26.63 12.69
N SER A 57 24.72 26.02 13.04
CA SER A 57 23.54 25.94 12.18
C SER A 57 22.42 26.75 12.82
N THR A 58 21.67 27.48 12.00
CA THR A 58 20.50 28.23 12.48
C THR A 58 19.25 27.37 12.62
N ASN A 59 19.29 26.05 12.39
CA ASN A 59 18.12 25.15 12.50
C ASN A 59 18.44 23.89 13.33
N ASP A 60 17.55 23.54 14.26
CA ASP A 60 17.71 22.38 15.16
C ASP A 60 17.71 21.02 14.43
N LYS A 61 17.16 20.98 13.21
CA LYS A 61 17.09 19.79 12.37
C LYS A 61 18.41 19.43 11.70
N ILE A 62 19.39 20.32 11.67
CA ILE A 62 20.74 20.01 11.21
C ILE A 62 21.65 19.85 12.43
N GLY A 63 22.25 18.66 12.56
CA GLY A 63 23.30 18.40 13.53
C GLY A 63 24.68 18.54 12.88
N LEU A 64 25.61 19.13 13.63
CA LEU A 64 27.03 19.18 13.31
C LEU A 64 27.76 18.17 14.18
N GLU A 65 28.61 17.32 13.59
CA GLU A 65 29.45 16.40 14.40
C GLU A 65 30.68 17.12 14.99
N LYS A 66 31.12 18.20 14.33
CA LYS A 66 32.21 19.06 14.77
C LYS A 66 31.78 20.52 14.69
N THR A 67 31.83 21.21 15.83
CA THR A 67 31.49 22.63 15.92
C THR A 67 32.71 23.55 15.87
N GLU A 68 33.89 23.04 16.21
CA GLU A 68 35.15 23.77 16.16
C GLU A 68 36.08 23.07 15.19
N PHE A 69 36.83 23.84 14.41
CA PHE A 69 37.77 23.31 13.44
C PHE A 69 39.05 24.14 13.38
N ASP A 70 40.16 23.44 13.18
CA ASP A 70 41.50 24.00 12.98
C ASP A 70 42.20 23.20 11.86
N GLY A 71 42.79 23.89 10.89
CA GLY A 71 43.58 23.27 9.84
C GLY A 71 43.65 24.08 8.55
N ILE A 72 44.47 23.62 7.61
CA ILE A 72 44.60 24.22 6.26
C ILE A 72 43.44 23.79 5.36
N ARG A 73 42.98 22.55 5.51
CA ARG A 73 41.85 21.98 4.79
C ARG A 73 41.09 21.09 5.75
N THR A 74 39.84 21.44 6.03
CA THR A 74 39.01 20.73 6.99
C THR A 74 37.66 20.39 6.39
N GLU A 75 37.24 19.15 6.58
CA GLU A 75 35.93 18.66 6.20
C GLU A 75 34.97 18.79 7.39
N ILE A 76 33.84 19.44 7.16
CA ILE A 76 32.79 19.68 8.15
C ILE A 76 31.63 18.73 7.85
N PRO A 77 31.52 17.60 8.57
CA PRO A 77 30.38 16.70 8.45
C PRO A 77 29.15 17.27 9.16
N TYR A 78 28.01 17.19 8.46
CA TYR A 78 26.70 17.56 8.97
C TYR A 78 25.67 16.46 8.65
N TYR A 79 24.62 16.40 9.45
CA TYR A 79 23.52 15.45 9.23
C TYR A 79 22.16 16.09 9.47
N PHE A 80 21.17 15.70 8.66
CA PHE A 80 19.79 16.13 8.80
C PHE A 80 18.98 15.10 9.59
N LYS A 81 18.37 15.53 10.70
CA LYS A 81 17.53 14.72 11.60
C LYS A 81 16.14 14.45 10.97
N GLY A 82 16.10 13.65 9.91
CA GLY A 82 14.87 13.41 9.12
C GLY A 82 13.88 12.36 9.66
N LYS A 83 14.14 11.68 10.79
CA LYS A 83 13.32 10.55 11.31
C LYS A 83 11.83 10.86 11.50
N LEU A 84 11.47 12.11 11.73
CA LEU A 84 10.09 12.57 11.97
C LEU A 84 9.59 13.56 10.91
N ALA A 85 10.41 13.82 9.89
CA ALA A 85 10.08 14.75 8.83
C ALA A 85 9.23 14.05 7.77
N THR A 86 8.07 14.63 7.47
CA THR A 86 7.10 14.08 6.50
C THR A 86 7.28 14.69 5.12
N SER A 87 6.84 13.96 4.09
CA SER A 87 6.82 14.45 2.71
C SER A 87 6.11 15.81 2.59
N GLY A 88 6.72 16.74 1.85
CA GLY A 88 6.21 18.11 1.65
C GLY A 88 6.69 19.14 2.68
N ASN A 89 7.40 18.73 3.73
CA ASN A 89 8.05 19.67 4.64
C ASN A 89 9.30 20.28 4.00
N GLU A 90 9.44 21.59 4.16
CA GLU A 90 10.63 22.34 3.76
C GLU A 90 11.29 22.99 4.99
N PHE A 91 12.60 22.75 5.12
CA PHE A 91 13.42 23.33 6.19
C PHE A 91 14.47 24.23 5.56
N GLU A 92 14.46 25.49 5.97
CA GLU A 92 15.43 26.49 5.56
C GLU A 92 16.27 26.88 6.78
N GLY A 93 17.51 27.23 6.51
CA GLY A 93 18.46 27.72 7.49
C GLY A 93 19.81 27.94 6.86
N ASP A 94 20.77 28.29 7.71
CA ASP A 94 22.06 28.82 7.34
C ASP A 94 23.15 28.14 8.19
N PHE A 95 24.27 27.79 7.56
CA PHE A 95 25.51 27.48 8.28
C PHE A 95 26.31 28.76 8.47
N LEU A 96 26.52 29.13 9.73
CA LEU A 96 27.30 30.30 10.12
C LEU A 96 28.74 29.85 10.43
N LEU A 97 29.69 30.38 9.68
CA LEU A 97 31.12 30.12 9.83
C LEU A 97 31.79 31.37 10.41
N ILE A 98 32.23 31.28 11.66
CA ILE A 98 32.97 32.36 12.35
C ILE A 98 34.44 31.93 12.38
N THR A 99 35.28 32.53 11.53
CA THR A 99 36.67 32.08 11.36
C THR A 99 37.64 33.25 11.49
N ASN A 100 38.92 32.95 11.76
CA ASN A 100 40.00 33.95 11.72
C ASN A 100 40.29 34.53 10.32
N GLY A 101 39.59 34.06 9.28
CA GLY A 101 39.63 34.60 7.91
C GLY A 101 38.34 35.30 7.48
N GLY A 102 37.41 35.55 8.41
CA GLY A 102 36.14 36.22 8.13
C GLY A 102 34.91 35.43 8.56
N GLU A 103 33.74 36.04 8.38
CA GLU A 103 32.43 35.45 8.63
C GLU A 103 31.78 35.05 7.30
N TYR A 104 31.22 33.85 7.22
CA TYR A 104 30.55 33.35 6.02
C TYR A 104 29.23 32.66 6.36
N ASN A 105 28.21 32.92 5.55
CA ASN A 105 26.92 32.23 5.60
C ASN A 105 26.75 31.32 4.39
N ILE A 106 26.43 30.05 4.64
CA ILE A 106 26.02 29.09 3.62
C ILE A 106 24.54 28.76 3.83
N PRO A 107 23.63 29.34 3.03
CA PRO A 107 22.22 28.97 3.08
C PRO A 107 22.01 27.53 2.63
N TYR A 108 21.03 26.88 3.23
CA TYR A 108 20.56 25.56 2.84
C TYR A 108 19.04 25.47 2.82
N ARG A 109 18.53 24.64 1.91
CA ARG A 109 17.12 24.29 1.81
C ARG A 109 16.98 22.78 1.71
N VAL A 110 16.33 22.19 2.70
CA VAL A 110 16.03 20.75 2.76
C VAL A 110 14.57 20.53 2.37
N VAL A 111 14.36 19.82 1.26
CA VAL A 111 13.03 19.40 0.79
C VAL A 111 12.85 17.92 1.09
N VAL A 112 11.85 17.61 1.92
CA VAL A 112 11.52 16.21 2.23
C VAL A 112 10.57 15.67 1.18
N THR A 113 11.07 14.69 0.44
CA THR A 113 10.37 14.00 -0.64
C THR A 113 9.71 12.71 -0.12
N PRO A 114 8.59 12.26 -0.72
CA PRO A 114 8.04 10.95 -0.37
C PRO A 114 9.06 9.85 -0.68
N VAL A 115 8.94 8.71 -0.01
CA VAL A 115 9.73 7.52 -0.36
C VAL A 115 9.37 7.15 -1.79
N MET A 116 10.33 7.21 -2.70
CA MET A 116 10.15 6.90 -4.12
C MET A 116 10.76 5.53 -4.43
N ALA A 117 10.21 4.83 -5.42
CA ALA A 117 10.83 3.63 -5.97
C ALA A 117 11.62 4.00 -7.22
N ASP A 118 12.89 3.57 -7.29
CA ASP A 118 13.72 3.69 -8.49
C ASP A 118 13.29 2.61 -9.51
N THR A 119 12.88 3.04 -10.71
CA THR A 119 12.42 2.13 -11.79
C THR A 119 12.99 2.54 -13.14
N SER A 120 12.82 1.70 -14.16
CA SER A 120 13.26 1.95 -15.54
C SER A 120 12.64 3.21 -16.17
N ILE A 121 11.44 3.60 -15.74
CA ILE A 121 10.75 4.83 -16.18
C ILE A 121 11.11 6.06 -15.33
N GLY A 122 12.03 5.91 -14.37
CA GLY A 122 12.44 6.93 -13.42
C GLY A 122 11.94 6.66 -11.99
N ARG A 123 11.96 7.70 -11.15
CA ARG A 123 11.49 7.60 -9.77
C ARG A 123 9.98 7.77 -9.71
N ILE A 124 9.29 6.77 -9.17
CA ILE A 124 7.82 6.75 -9.09
C ILE A 124 7.34 6.73 -7.64
N CYS A 125 6.22 7.40 -7.37
CA CYS A 125 5.56 7.40 -6.06
C CYS A 125 4.03 7.38 -6.13
N ARG A 126 3.43 7.57 -7.31
CA ARG A 126 1.98 7.56 -7.49
C ARG A 126 1.50 6.29 -8.18
N MET A 127 0.26 5.91 -7.92
CA MET A 127 -0.37 4.76 -8.56
C MET A 127 -0.49 4.93 -10.09
N GLU A 128 -0.67 6.15 -10.60
CA GLU A 128 -0.70 6.38 -12.05
C GLU A 128 0.65 6.03 -12.71
N ASP A 129 1.75 6.33 -12.03
CA ASP A 129 3.10 6.03 -12.49
C ASP A 129 3.35 4.52 -12.48
N PHE A 130 2.84 3.82 -11.45
CA PHE A 130 2.89 2.36 -11.38
C PHE A 130 2.11 1.68 -12.51
N VAL A 131 0.93 2.19 -12.86
CA VAL A 131 0.13 1.67 -13.99
C VAL A 131 0.89 1.85 -15.30
N ARG A 132 1.56 2.99 -15.50
CA ARG A 132 2.44 3.20 -16.66
C ARG A 132 3.59 2.20 -16.72
N LEU A 133 4.26 1.95 -15.59
CA LEU A 133 5.30 0.91 -15.48
C LEU A 133 4.74 -0.47 -15.81
N TYR A 134 3.53 -0.80 -15.35
CA TYR A 134 2.88 -2.08 -15.63
C TYR A 134 2.62 -2.31 -17.13
N HIS A 135 2.28 -1.25 -17.89
CA HIS A 135 2.11 -1.33 -19.34
C HIS A 135 3.43 -1.40 -20.11
N GLU A 136 4.46 -0.66 -19.70
CA GLU A 136 5.76 -0.63 -20.39
C GLU A 136 6.66 -1.83 -20.03
N ASN A 137 6.76 -2.17 -18.74
CA ASN A 137 7.56 -3.28 -18.24
C ASN A 137 6.85 -4.05 -17.13
N ARG A 138 6.00 -5.00 -17.53
CA ARG A 138 5.20 -5.82 -16.61
C ARG A 138 6.04 -6.60 -15.59
N GLN A 139 7.23 -7.10 -15.95
CA GLN A 139 8.04 -7.90 -15.03
C GLN A 139 8.54 -7.06 -13.85
N GLU A 140 9.04 -5.86 -14.13
CA GLU A 140 9.51 -4.93 -13.11
C GLU A 140 8.38 -4.42 -12.21
N ALA A 141 7.22 -4.08 -12.79
CA ALA A 141 6.04 -3.70 -12.02
C ALA A 141 5.60 -4.82 -11.07
N MET A 142 5.65 -6.07 -11.51
CA MET A 142 5.32 -7.22 -10.68
C MET A 142 6.30 -7.37 -9.52
N GLU A 143 7.61 -7.29 -9.76
CA GLU A 143 8.61 -7.36 -8.68
C GLU A 143 8.40 -6.25 -7.64
N LEU A 144 8.17 -5.02 -8.11
CA LEU A 144 7.93 -3.85 -7.26
C LEU A 144 6.63 -3.97 -6.44
N PHE A 145 5.57 -4.55 -7.00
CA PHE A 145 4.29 -4.75 -6.30
C PHE A 145 4.42 -5.66 -5.07
N PHE A 146 5.27 -6.70 -5.13
CA PHE A 146 5.47 -7.64 -4.02
C PHE A 146 6.50 -7.18 -2.99
N LEU A 147 7.10 -6.00 -3.16
CA LEU A 147 8.02 -5.45 -2.16
C LEU A 147 7.25 -4.99 -0.91
N PRO A 148 7.82 -5.15 0.29
CA PRO A 148 7.14 -4.81 1.55
C PRO A 148 6.86 -3.31 1.70
N ASN A 149 7.57 -2.46 0.98
CA ASN A 149 7.38 -1.01 0.97
C ASN A 149 6.32 -0.53 -0.05
N PHE A 150 5.76 -1.41 -0.88
CA PHE A 150 4.77 -1.01 -1.90
C PHE A 150 3.57 -0.28 -1.29
N SER A 151 2.91 -0.87 -0.28
CA SER A 151 1.76 -0.24 0.37
C SER A 151 2.12 1.09 1.03
N THR A 152 3.31 1.18 1.63
CA THR A 152 3.77 2.40 2.29
C THR A 152 4.09 3.54 1.31
N ILE A 153 4.46 3.21 0.07
CA ILE A 153 4.79 4.19 -0.99
C ILE A 153 3.52 4.62 -1.72
N PHE A 154 2.75 3.65 -2.24
CA PHE A 154 1.67 3.94 -3.20
C PHE A 154 0.27 3.99 -2.58
N LEU A 155 0.05 3.35 -1.43
CA LEU A 155 -1.29 3.19 -0.82
C LEU A 155 -1.45 3.99 0.50
N LYS A 156 -0.50 4.88 0.83
CA LYS A 156 -0.46 5.65 2.09
C LYS A 156 -1.75 6.42 2.38
N ASP A 157 -2.37 6.98 1.35
CA ASP A 157 -3.58 7.80 1.44
C ASP A 157 -4.87 7.04 1.02
N LEU A 158 -4.75 5.73 0.73
CA LEU A 158 -5.82 4.91 0.18
C LEU A 158 -6.06 3.66 1.06
N PRO A 159 -6.65 3.81 2.26
CA PRO A 159 -6.74 2.73 3.24
C PRO A 159 -7.61 1.54 2.79
N GLU A 160 -8.65 1.80 1.99
CA GLU A 160 -9.48 0.74 1.41
C GLU A 160 -8.72 -0.09 0.37
N GLN A 161 -7.83 0.55 -0.41
CA GLN A 161 -6.96 -0.15 -1.35
C GLN A 161 -5.84 -0.88 -0.61
N ASP A 162 -5.31 -0.32 0.48
CA ASP A 162 -4.32 -0.99 1.33
C ASP A 162 -4.86 -2.28 1.97
N ALA A 163 -6.08 -2.23 2.52
CA ALA A 163 -6.77 -3.42 3.02
C ALA A 163 -6.99 -4.46 1.90
N MET A 164 -7.37 -4.00 0.71
CA MET A 164 -7.53 -4.86 -0.48
C MET A 164 -6.21 -5.51 -0.90
N TYR A 165 -5.12 -4.75 -0.92
CA TYR A 165 -3.78 -5.24 -1.22
C TYR A 165 -3.39 -6.37 -0.26
N HIS A 166 -3.48 -6.13 1.05
CA HIS A 166 -3.17 -7.16 2.05
C HIS A 166 -4.07 -8.39 1.98
N SER A 167 -5.33 -8.23 1.59
CA SER A 167 -6.26 -9.35 1.38
C SER A 167 -5.90 -10.19 0.17
N LEU A 168 -5.66 -9.54 -0.98
CA LEU A 168 -5.34 -10.20 -2.24
C LEU A 168 -3.99 -10.90 -2.18
N MET A 169 -3.01 -10.36 -1.45
CA MET A 169 -1.69 -10.97 -1.23
C MET A 169 -1.74 -12.36 -0.58
N LYS A 170 -2.87 -12.76 0.02
CA LYS A 170 -3.09 -14.12 0.57
C LYS A 170 -3.51 -15.14 -0.50
N SER A 171 -3.69 -14.72 -1.76
CA SER A 171 -4.01 -15.61 -2.88
C SER A 171 -2.78 -16.34 -3.39
N ARG A 172 -2.96 -17.40 -4.19
CA ARG A 172 -1.84 -18.21 -4.69
C ARG A 172 -1.16 -17.66 -5.95
N SER A 173 -1.93 -17.06 -6.87
CA SER A 173 -1.40 -16.64 -8.18
C SER A 173 -0.93 -15.18 -8.16
N ARG A 174 0.38 -14.96 -8.31
CA ARG A 174 0.98 -13.61 -8.36
C ARG A 174 0.39 -12.73 -9.47
N ASN A 175 0.24 -13.29 -10.67
CA ASN A 175 -0.29 -12.55 -11.82
C ASN A 175 -1.75 -12.12 -11.62
N MET A 176 -2.55 -13.01 -11.03
CA MET A 176 -3.95 -12.71 -10.74
C MET A 176 -4.10 -11.69 -9.63
N ILE A 177 -3.22 -11.70 -8.61
CA ILE A 177 -3.24 -10.71 -7.51
C ILE A 177 -3.14 -9.28 -8.05
N VAL A 178 -2.14 -9.02 -8.89
CA VAL A 178 -1.92 -7.67 -9.44
C VAL A 178 -3.05 -7.26 -10.38
N GLU A 179 -3.54 -8.20 -11.21
CA GLU A 179 -4.66 -7.96 -12.10
C GLU A 179 -5.95 -7.62 -11.35
N GLU A 180 -6.30 -8.42 -10.35
CA GLU A 180 -7.48 -8.20 -9.50
C GLU A 180 -7.39 -6.89 -8.75
N PHE A 181 -6.21 -6.56 -8.21
CA PHE A 181 -5.98 -5.32 -7.50
C PHE A 181 -6.20 -4.10 -8.41
N LEU A 182 -5.53 -4.06 -9.57
CA LEU A 182 -5.65 -2.93 -10.51
C LEU A 182 -7.08 -2.76 -11.03
N THR A 183 -7.77 -3.88 -11.29
CA THR A 183 -9.16 -3.86 -11.77
C THR A 183 -10.12 -3.40 -10.67
N ALA A 184 -10.00 -3.94 -9.46
CA ALA A 184 -10.90 -3.63 -8.34
C ALA A 184 -10.68 -2.22 -7.77
N ALA A 185 -9.44 -1.72 -7.82
CA ALA A 185 -9.11 -0.34 -7.46
C ALA A 185 -9.52 0.70 -8.53
N GLY A 186 -9.95 0.25 -9.72
CA GLY A 186 -10.41 1.12 -10.81
C GLY A 186 -9.29 1.74 -11.65
N TRP A 187 -8.04 1.27 -11.49
CA TRP A 187 -6.89 1.73 -12.26
C TRP A 187 -6.83 1.13 -13.67
N LYS A 188 -7.60 0.06 -13.92
CA LYS A 188 -7.57 -0.72 -15.16
C LYS A 188 -8.93 -1.33 -15.48
N GLU A 189 -9.26 -1.44 -16.77
CA GLU A 189 -10.43 -2.18 -17.22
C GLU A 189 -10.19 -3.70 -17.17
N PRO A 190 -11.22 -4.50 -16.81
CA PRO A 190 -11.08 -5.95 -16.71
C PRO A 190 -10.79 -6.58 -18.07
N ALA A 191 -9.73 -7.39 -18.16
CA ALA A 191 -9.48 -8.22 -19.32
C ALA A 191 -10.59 -9.27 -19.48
N ALA A 192 -11.36 -9.16 -20.57
CA ALA A 192 -12.41 -10.11 -20.93
C ALA A 192 -12.08 -10.79 -22.28
N LEU A 193 -12.55 -12.02 -22.44
CA LEU A 193 -12.41 -12.76 -23.70
C LEU A 193 -13.53 -12.37 -24.67
N ALA A 194 -13.16 -12.21 -25.93
CA ALA A 194 -14.07 -12.05 -27.05
C ALA A 194 -13.81 -13.15 -28.09
N ILE A 195 -14.87 -13.80 -28.54
CA ILE A 195 -14.80 -14.92 -29.48
C ILE A 195 -15.39 -14.46 -30.81
N GLU A 196 -14.63 -14.64 -31.89
CA GLU A 196 -15.04 -14.17 -33.22
C GLU A 196 -16.16 -15.04 -33.83
N LYS A 197 -16.13 -16.36 -33.58
CA LYS A 197 -17.10 -17.32 -34.15
C LYS A 197 -18.14 -17.76 -33.11
N LYS A 198 -19.42 -17.57 -33.44
CA LYS A 198 -20.57 -18.02 -32.62
C LYS A 198 -20.96 -19.47 -32.85
N GLN A 199 -20.54 -20.07 -33.97
CA GLN A 199 -20.80 -21.46 -34.35
C GLN A 199 -19.68 -21.92 -35.27
N VAL A 200 -19.33 -23.20 -35.19
CA VAL A 200 -18.31 -23.87 -36.03
C VAL A 200 -18.99 -24.94 -36.86
N VAL A 201 -18.78 -24.92 -38.18
CA VAL A 201 -19.41 -25.86 -39.12
C VAL A 201 -18.32 -26.50 -39.98
N LEU A 202 -18.09 -27.80 -39.74
CA LEU A 202 -17.11 -28.60 -40.47
C LEU A 202 -17.77 -29.27 -41.68
N ASP A 203 -17.64 -28.64 -42.84
CA ASP A 203 -18.14 -29.14 -44.13
C ASP A 203 -17.40 -30.39 -44.64
N ALA A 204 -18.00 -31.10 -45.60
CA ALA A 204 -17.43 -32.28 -46.22
C ALA A 204 -16.07 -31.97 -46.87
N GLY A 205 -14.99 -32.47 -46.24
CA GLY A 205 -13.59 -32.28 -46.67
C GLY A 205 -12.75 -31.40 -45.74
N LYS A 206 -13.36 -30.72 -44.75
CA LYS A 206 -12.65 -30.05 -43.66
C LYS A 206 -12.74 -30.89 -42.39
N ASP A 207 -11.61 -31.45 -41.98
CA ASP A 207 -11.52 -32.26 -40.75
C ASP A 207 -11.10 -31.41 -39.53
N LYS A 208 -10.60 -30.19 -39.79
CA LYS A 208 -10.07 -29.24 -38.80
C LYS A 208 -10.56 -27.83 -39.09
N GLU A 209 -10.88 -27.08 -38.04
CA GLU A 209 -11.16 -25.65 -38.12
C GLU A 209 -10.49 -24.90 -36.96
N THR A 210 -10.06 -23.67 -37.23
CA THR A 210 -9.47 -22.77 -36.23
C THR A 210 -10.52 -21.79 -35.69
N ILE A 211 -10.50 -21.60 -34.38
CA ILE A 211 -11.25 -20.58 -33.64
C ILE A 211 -10.23 -19.60 -33.06
N CYS A 212 -10.43 -18.30 -33.28
CA CYS A 212 -9.63 -17.25 -32.66
C CYS A 212 -10.36 -16.71 -31.42
N ILE A 213 -9.66 -16.66 -30.30
CA ILE A 213 -10.07 -15.95 -29.08
C ILE A 213 -9.21 -14.70 -28.95
N THR A 214 -9.85 -13.56 -28.75
CA THR A 214 -9.20 -12.26 -28.58
C THR A 214 -9.37 -11.77 -27.15
N LEU A 215 -8.38 -11.05 -26.62
CA LEU A 215 -8.51 -10.28 -25.39
C LEU A 215 -9.03 -8.88 -25.71
N THR A 216 -10.02 -8.43 -24.94
CA THR A 216 -10.62 -7.08 -25.09
C THR A 216 -9.71 -5.97 -24.55
N ALA A 217 -8.92 -6.28 -23.53
CA ALA A 217 -7.93 -5.39 -22.92
C ALA A 217 -6.71 -6.21 -22.48
N ASP A 218 -5.54 -5.57 -22.45
CA ASP A 218 -4.30 -6.21 -21.99
C ASP A 218 -4.42 -6.59 -20.52
N GLY A 219 -4.19 -7.85 -20.15
CA GLY A 219 -4.26 -8.30 -18.76
C GLY A 219 -4.05 -9.79 -18.55
N TYR A 220 -4.10 -10.25 -17.29
CA TYR A 220 -4.04 -11.67 -16.96
C TYR A 220 -5.43 -12.32 -16.97
N THR A 221 -5.60 -13.37 -17.77
CA THR A 221 -6.74 -14.29 -17.77
C THR A 221 -6.27 -15.73 -17.90
N GLU A 222 -6.96 -16.64 -17.23
CA GLU A 222 -6.78 -18.07 -17.33
C GLU A 222 -8.13 -18.78 -17.44
N GLY A 223 -8.17 -19.92 -18.11
CA GLY A 223 -9.40 -20.64 -18.33
C GLY A 223 -9.22 -22.08 -18.80
N THR A 224 -10.34 -22.76 -18.93
CA THR A 224 -10.42 -24.16 -19.36
C THR A 224 -11.38 -24.29 -20.54
N ILE A 225 -11.06 -25.21 -21.44
CA ILE A 225 -11.85 -25.49 -22.64
C ILE A 225 -12.20 -26.98 -22.62
N THR A 226 -13.49 -27.26 -22.70
CA THR A 226 -14.01 -28.63 -22.59
C THR A 226 -15.06 -28.90 -23.66
N ALA A 227 -15.15 -30.14 -24.13
CA ALA A 227 -16.21 -30.60 -25.02
C ALA A 227 -17.26 -31.36 -24.20
N GLU A 228 -18.54 -31.02 -24.35
CA GLU A 228 -19.61 -31.58 -23.53
C GLU A 228 -19.86 -33.08 -23.81
N LYS A 229 -19.82 -33.49 -25.07
CA LYS A 229 -20.05 -34.89 -25.48
C LYS A 229 -18.74 -35.65 -25.76
N GLY A 230 -17.60 -34.96 -25.76
CA GLY A 230 -16.29 -35.55 -26.05
C GLY A 230 -16.15 -36.12 -27.47
N GLN A 231 -16.96 -35.62 -28.40
CA GLN A 231 -16.98 -36.06 -29.81
C GLN A 231 -16.05 -35.22 -30.68
N VAL A 232 -15.48 -34.15 -30.13
CA VAL A 232 -14.55 -33.23 -30.79
C VAL A 232 -13.26 -33.14 -29.96
N GLN A 233 -12.11 -33.17 -30.63
CA GLN A 233 -10.80 -33.01 -30.02
C GLN A 233 -10.34 -31.56 -30.18
N ILE A 234 -9.85 -30.97 -29.09
CA ILE A 234 -9.45 -29.57 -29.00
C ILE A 234 -7.95 -29.53 -28.72
N SER A 235 -7.19 -28.68 -29.42
CA SER A 235 -5.73 -28.61 -29.26
C SER A 235 -5.28 -28.11 -27.88
N VAL A 236 -6.05 -27.23 -27.26
CA VAL A 236 -5.74 -26.61 -25.96
C VAL A 236 -6.92 -26.81 -25.02
N LEU A 237 -6.66 -27.46 -23.87
CA LEU A 237 -7.67 -27.71 -22.84
C LEU A 237 -7.61 -26.69 -21.69
N LYS A 238 -6.46 -26.04 -21.51
CA LYS A 238 -6.22 -24.98 -20.52
C LYS A 238 -5.35 -23.91 -21.15
N PHE A 239 -5.67 -22.66 -20.91
CA PHE A 239 -4.91 -21.53 -21.43
C PHE A 239 -4.63 -20.51 -20.32
N THR A 240 -3.55 -19.77 -20.51
CA THR A 240 -3.16 -18.60 -19.72
C THR A 240 -2.82 -17.45 -20.65
N SER A 241 -2.57 -16.26 -20.11
CA SER A 241 -2.23 -15.08 -20.93
C SER A 241 -0.92 -15.18 -21.68
N ALA A 242 -0.02 -16.09 -21.27
CA ALA A 242 1.22 -16.37 -21.98
C ALA A 242 0.99 -17.09 -23.33
N ASP A 243 -0.17 -17.71 -23.52
CA ASP A 243 -0.52 -18.42 -24.75
C ASP A 243 -1.10 -17.48 -25.83
N PHE A 244 -1.33 -16.19 -25.51
CA PHE A 244 -1.84 -15.19 -26.44
C PHE A 244 -0.67 -14.45 -27.11
N GLU A 245 -0.58 -14.55 -28.43
CA GLU A 245 0.34 -13.77 -29.25
C GLU A 245 -0.40 -12.53 -29.80
N GLU A 246 0.11 -11.32 -29.52
CA GLU A 246 -0.56 -10.05 -29.89
C GLU A 246 -2.04 -9.96 -29.45
N GLY A 247 -2.38 -10.57 -28.31
CA GLY A 247 -3.74 -10.59 -27.77
C GLY A 247 -4.68 -11.59 -28.44
N ARG A 248 -4.16 -12.54 -29.24
CA ARG A 248 -4.93 -13.59 -29.94
C ARG A 248 -4.46 -15.00 -29.56
N LEU A 249 -5.41 -15.90 -29.34
CA LEU A 249 -5.19 -17.32 -29.11
C LEU A 249 -5.91 -18.12 -30.21
N GLU A 250 -5.17 -18.90 -30.98
CA GLU A 250 -5.72 -19.77 -32.01
C GLU A 250 -5.92 -21.21 -31.49
N LEU A 251 -7.15 -21.70 -31.58
CA LEU A 251 -7.56 -23.03 -31.15
C LEU A 251 -7.94 -23.87 -32.35
N THR A 252 -7.37 -25.07 -32.49
CA THR A 252 -7.79 -26.01 -33.53
C THR A 252 -8.77 -27.02 -32.97
N VAL A 253 -9.86 -27.22 -33.71
CA VAL A 253 -10.97 -28.10 -33.38
C VAL A 253 -11.03 -29.19 -34.45
N GLU A 254 -10.87 -30.45 -34.04
CA GLU A 254 -10.81 -31.62 -34.92
C GLU A 254 -11.95 -32.60 -34.60
N LYS A 255 -12.64 -33.09 -35.63
CA LYS A 255 -13.75 -34.04 -35.46
C LYS A 255 -13.26 -35.44 -35.14
N ASN A 256 -13.98 -36.17 -34.27
CA ASN A 256 -13.72 -37.59 -34.08
C ASN A 256 -14.23 -38.39 -35.29
N HIS A 257 -13.35 -39.16 -35.92
CA HIS A 257 -13.58 -39.86 -37.19
C HIS A 257 -14.61 -41.02 -37.11
N SER A 258 -15.19 -41.24 -35.93
CA SER A 258 -16.11 -42.34 -35.64
C SER A 258 -17.56 -42.08 -36.09
N TYR A 259 -17.94 -40.83 -36.40
CA TYR A 259 -19.33 -40.44 -36.67
C TYR A 259 -19.47 -39.63 -37.98
N ALA A 260 -20.44 -39.99 -38.83
CA ALA A 260 -20.72 -39.33 -40.12
C ALA A 260 -21.36 -37.94 -39.96
N MET A 261 -22.24 -37.83 -38.96
CA MET A 261 -22.93 -36.63 -38.53
C MET A 261 -22.85 -36.57 -37.02
N GLY A 262 -22.59 -35.39 -36.47
CA GLY A 262 -22.65 -35.18 -35.04
C GLY A 262 -22.67 -33.71 -34.68
N SER A 263 -23.00 -33.46 -33.43
CA SER A 263 -23.00 -32.14 -32.82
C SER A 263 -22.36 -32.21 -31.45
N ASP A 264 -21.42 -31.31 -31.18
CA ASP A 264 -20.81 -31.15 -29.87
C ASP A 264 -20.87 -29.67 -29.47
N VAL A 265 -20.70 -29.39 -28.18
CA VAL A 265 -20.65 -28.01 -27.66
C VAL A 265 -19.31 -27.83 -26.96
N ILE A 266 -18.53 -26.88 -27.45
CA ILE A 266 -17.30 -26.45 -26.80
C ILE A 266 -17.67 -25.42 -25.74
N ARG A 267 -17.40 -25.72 -24.48
CA ARG A 267 -17.50 -24.78 -23.36
C ARG A 267 -16.15 -24.20 -23.03
N ILE A 268 -16.00 -22.89 -23.21
CA ILE A 268 -14.85 -22.11 -22.77
C ILE A 268 -15.25 -21.44 -21.46
N ARG A 269 -14.57 -21.80 -20.37
CA ARG A 269 -14.86 -21.32 -19.02
C ARG A 269 -13.66 -20.58 -18.47
N THR A 270 -13.86 -19.32 -18.16
CA THR A 270 -13.05 -18.57 -17.20
C THR A 270 -13.82 -18.47 -15.88
N VAL A 271 -13.20 -17.88 -14.87
CA VAL A 271 -13.88 -17.60 -13.60
C VAL A 271 -15.07 -16.66 -13.79
N ARG A 272 -14.98 -15.73 -14.75
CA ARG A 272 -15.94 -14.63 -14.95
C ARG A 272 -16.89 -14.83 -16.14
N GLN A 273 -16.47 -15.59 -17.16
CA GLN A 273 -17.22 -15.78 -18.40
C GLN A 273 -17.32 -17.26 -18.78
N GLU A 274 -18.49 -17.66 -19.24
CA GLU A 274 -18.73 -18.97 -19.86
C GLU A 274 -19.26 -18.73 -21.28
N PHE A 275 -18.60 -19.34 -22.26
CA PHE A 275 -19.02 -19.32 -23.65
C PHE A 275 -19.33 -20.73 -24.12
N GLU A 276 -20.43 -20.88 -24.85
CA GLU A 276 -20.85 -22.13 -25.48
C GLU A 276 -20.77 -21.96 -27.00
N ILE A 277 -19.92 -22.74 -27.65
CA ILE A 277 -19.79 -22.75 -29.11
C ILE A 277 -20.31 -24.09 -29.63
N PRO A 278 -21.45 -24.11 -30.34
CA PRO A 278 -21.92 -25.30 -31.02
C PRO A 278 -21.01 -25.63 -32.21
N VAL A 279 -20.64 -26.91 -32.32
CA VAL A 279 -19.86 -27.48 -33.42
C VAL A 279 -20.72 -28.51 -34.12
N GLU A 280 -20.95 -28.32 -35.42
CA GLU A 280 -21.68 -29.25 -36.28
C GLU A 280 -20.78 -29.74 -37.41
N TRP A 281 -20.87 -31.03 -37.76
CA TRP A 281 -20.11 -31.58 -38.87
C TRP A 281 -20.93 -32.54 -39.73
N TRP A 282 -20.62 -32.52 -41.03
CA TRP A 282 -21.24 -33.35 -42.04
C TRP A 282 -20.14 -34.01 -42.88
N GLY A 283 -20.06 -35.35 -42.89
CA GLY A 283 -19.02 -36.06 -43.63
C GLY A 283 -19.44 -37.44 -44.15
N THR A 284 -18.77 -37.87 -45.22
CA THR A 284 -18.82 -39.24 -45.74
C THR A 284 -17.85 -40.14 -45.00
N LEU A 285 -18.35 -41.29 -44.52
CA LEU A 285 -17.64 -42.25 -43.68
C LEU A 285 -16.43 -42.91 -44.41
N PRO A 286 -15.30 -43.15 -43.71
CA PRO A 286 -14.26 -44.08 -44.16
C PRO A 286 -14.82 -45.51 -44.28
N THR A 287 -14.23 -46.33 -45.16
CA THR A 287 -14.66 -47.71 -45.47
C THR A 287 -14.79 -48.63 -44.25
N VAL A 288 -13.99 -48.42 -43.20
CA VAL A 288 -14.03 -49.19 -41.93
C VAL A 288 -15.32 -48.95 -41.13
N SER A 289 -15.94 -47.78 -41.28
CA SER A 289 -17.17 -47.44 -40.57
C SER A 289 -18.44 -48.02 -41.21
N ARG A 290 -18.40 -48.36 -42.51
CA ARG A 290 -19.50 -49.10 -43.19
C ARG A 290 -19.69 -50.50 -42.61
N GLU A 291 -18.61 -51.21 -42.28
CA GLU A 291 -18.70 -52.54 -41.65
C GLU A 291 -19.28 -52.47 -40.23
N ARG A 292 -18.92 -51.43 -39.46
CA ARG A 292 -19.54 -51.18 -38.14
C ARG A 292 -21.01 -50.83 -38.27
N GLU A 293 -21.39 -50.04 -39.28
CA GLU A 293 -22.79 -49.69 -39.54
C GLU A 293 -23.60 -50.93 -39.93
N VAL A 294 -23.08 -51.80 -40.79
CA VAL A 294 -23.71 -53.09 -41.15
C VAL A 294 -23.85 -53.99 -39.93
N ARG A 295 -22.80 -54.14 -39.09
CA ARG A 295 -22.90 -54.90 -37.83
C ARG A 295 -23.90 -54.28 -36.85
N SER A 296 -23.98 -52.96 -36.76
CA SER A 296 -24.97 -52.25 -35.93
C SER A 296 -26.39 -52.42 -36.47
N ARG A 297 -26.59 -52.42 -37.80
CA ARG A 297 -27.88 -52.67 -38.44
C ARG A 297 -28.35 -54.10 -38.17
N ILE A 298 -27.47 -55.09 -38.35
CA ILE A 298 -27.77 -56.49 -38.03
C ILE A 298 -28.16 -56.62 -36.55
N LYS A 299 -27.45 -55.96 -35.62
CA LYS A 299 -27.84 -55.98 -34.19
C LYS A 299 -29.19 -55.31 -33.92
N ARG A 300 -29.52 -54.22 -34.62
CA ARG A 300 -30.83 -53.54 -34.49
C ARG A 300 -31.96 -54.43 -35.01
N GLN A 301 -31.83 -54.98 -36.21
CA GLN A 301 -32.81 -55.88 -36.81
C GLN A 301 -33.00 -57.17 -35.98
N LYS A 302 -31.92 -57.73 -35.41
CA LYS A 302 -32.02 -58.84 -34.44
C LYS A 302 -32.84 -58.45 -33.20
N ALA A 303 -32.61 -57.25 -32.67
CA ALA A 303 -33.37 -56.76 -31.54
C ALA A 303 -34.84 -56.51 -31.93
N GLU A 304 -35.08 -55.96 -33.12
CA GLU A 304 -36.42 -55.70 -33.67
C GLU A 304 -37.24 -56.98 -33.79
N LEU A 305 -36.71 -58.06 -34.38
CA LEU A 305 -37.37 -59.37 -34.39
C LEU A 305 -37.74 -59.87 -32.99
N MET A 306 -36.82 -59.73 -32.03
CA MET A 306 -37.10 -60.12 -30.65
C MET A 306 -38.17 -59.23 -30.00
N HIS A 307 -38.21 -57.92 -30.29
CA HIS A 307 -39.25 -57.03 -29.77
C HIS A 307 -40.60 -57.33 -30.42
N ASN A 308 -40.66 -57.56 -31.73
CA ASN A 308 -41.88 -57.93 -32.45
C ASN A 308 -42.50 -59.20 -31.86
N TYR A 309 -41.68 -60.23 -31.61
CA TYR A 309 -42.14 -61.46 -30.95
C TYR A 309 -42.69 -61.19 -29.53
N LEU A 310 -42.00 -60.36 -28.74
CA LEU A 310 -42.46 -60.00 -27.41
C LEU A 310 -43.75 -59.16 -27.45
N PHE A 311 -43.91 -58.26 -28.42
CA PHE A 311 -45.12 -57.46 -28.58
C PHE A 311 -46.33 -58.31 -28.98
N PHE A 312 -46.14 -59.28 -29.87
CA PHE A 312 -47.16 -60.28 -30.18
C PHE A 312 -47.56 -61.06 -28.93
N ARG A 313 -46.58 -61.64 -28.21
CA ARG A 313 -46.84 -62.46 -27.02
C ARG A 313 -47.44 -61.70 -25.84
N THR A 314 -47.17 -60.40 -25.73
CA THR A 314 -47.79 -59.52 -24.73
C THR A 314 -49.19 -59.02 -25.14
N GLY A 315 -49.64 -59.33 -26.36
CA GLY A 315 -50.94 -58.91 -26.89
C GLY A 315 -50.99 -57.46 -27.37
N SER A 316 -49.83 -56.82 -27.60
CA SER A 316 -49.73 -55.43 -28.06
C SER A 316 -49.96 -55.29 -29.57
N ILE A 317 -49.63 -56.33 -30.34
CA ILE A 317 -49.73 -56.38 -31.81
C ILE A 317 -50.51 -57.65 -32.18
N GLY A 318 -51.32 -57.59 -33.23
CA GLY A 318 -52.02 -58.76 -33.79
C GLY A 318 -51.06 -59.77 -34.45
N PHE A 319 -51.52 -60.99 -34.68
CA PHE A 319 -50.68 -61.99 -35.36
C PHE A 319 -50.31 -61.57 -36.80
N GLU A 320 -51.25 -60.96 -37.53
CA GLU A 320 -51.06 -60.50 -38.91
C GLU A 320 -49.97 -59.42 -39.02
N ASP A 321 -50.06 -58.37 -38.21
CA ASP A 321 -49.06 -57.30 -38.15
C ASP A 321 -47.67 -57.84 -37.72
N PHE A 322 -47.64 -58.79 -36.78
CA PHE A 322 -46.39 -59.43 -36.35
C PHE A 322 -45.73 -60.24 -37.47
N ALA A 323 -46.52 -60.99 -38.23
CA ALA A 323 -46.05 -61.78 -39.36
C ALA A 323 -45.44 -60.86 -40.44
N GLU A 324 -46.18 -59.83 -40.86
CA GLU A 324 -45.72 -58.89 -41.89
C GLU A 324 -44.43 -58.13 -41.49
N GLU A 325 -44.39 -57.57 -40.27
CA GLU A 325 -43.22 -56.84 -39.79
C GLU A 325 -42.00 -57.76 -39.61
N SER A 326 -42.22 -59.00 -39.14
CA SER A 326 -41.13 -59.96 -38.93
C SER A 326 -40.62 -60.54 -40.25
N GLU A 327 -41.48 -60.77 -41.24
CA GLU A 327 -41.08 -61.17 -42.59
C GLU A 327 -40.21 -60.09 -43.25
N HIS A 328 -40.61 -58.82 -43.18
CA HIS A 328 -39.82 -57.72 -43.75
C HIS A 328 -38.42 -57.64 -43.11
N VAL A 329 -38.32 -57.75 -41.78
CA VAL A 329 -37.03 -57.72 -41.08
C VAL A 329 -36.19 -58.98 -41.39
N LEU A 330 -36.82 -60.15 -41.56
CA LEU A 330 -36.14 -61.38 -41.96
C LEU A 330 -35.60 -61.32 -43.38
N ASP A 331 -36.36 -60.78 -44.34
CA ASP A 331 -35.91 -60.61 -45.73
C ASP A 331 -34.68 -59.70 -45.81
N GLU A 332 -34.67 -58.59 -45.05
CA GLU A 332 -33.50 -57.72 -44.95
C GLU A 332 -32.29 -58.43 -44.30
N LEU A 333 -32.51 -59.22 -43.24
CA LEU A 333 -31.44 -59.96 -42.56
C LEU A 333 -30.85 -61.09 -43.41
N ILE A 334 -31.69 -61.82 -44.15
CA ILE A 334 -31.30 -62.87 -45.10
C ILE A 334 -30.48 -62.25 -46.22
N HIS A 335 -30.92 -61.10 -46.78
CA HIS A 335 -30.17 -60.39 -47.81
C HIS A 335 -28.80 -59.89 -47.32
N LEU A 336 -28.72 -59.41 -46.06
CA LEU A 336 -27.49 -58.83 -45.49
C LEU A 336 -26.45 -59.86 -45.05
N THR A 337 -26.88 -61.03 -44.55
CA THR A 337 -25.96 -62.00 -43.90
C THR A 337 -25.89 -63.37 -44.55
N LYS A 338 -26.87 -63.76 -45.38
CA LYS A 338 -27.01 -65.11 -45.94
C LYS A 338 -26.88 -66.24 -44.90
N GLY A 339 -27.21 -65.96 -43.63
CA GLY A 339 -27.04 -66.91 -42.53
C GLY A 339 -28.22 -67.86 -42.40
N VAL A 340 -27.93 -69.16 -42.25
CA VAL A 340 -28.92 -70.25 -42.11
C VAL A 340 -29.84 -70.05 -40.90
N GLN A 341 -29.39 -69.33 -39.86
CA GLN A 341 -30.17 -69.03 -38.66
C GLN A 341 -31.48 -68.30 -38.96
N TRP A 342 -31.48 -67.32 -39.88
CA TRP A 342 -32.68 -66.53 -40.22
C TRP A 342 -33.69 -67.32 -41.02
N GLN A 343 -33.22 -68.26 -41.83
CA GLN A 343 -34.09 -69.19 -42.55
C GLN A 343 -34.78 -70.15 -41.57
N MET A 344 -34.10 -70.58 -40.51
CA MET A 344 -34.73 -71.36 -39.44
C MET A 344 -35.80 -70.56 -38.68
N TYR A 345 -35.59 -69.26 -38.42
CA TYR A 345 -36.64 -68.40 -37.85
C TYR A 345 -37.82 -68.21 -38.81
N ARG A 346 -37.58 -68.15 -40.12
CA ARG A 346 -38.65 -68.13 -41.13
C ARG A 346 -39.48 -69.42 -41.10
N ILE A 347 -38.83 -70.58 -40.98
CA ILE A 347 -39.52 -71.86 -40.77
C ILE A 347 -40.37 -71.82 -39.48
N HIS A 348 -39.84 -71.23 -38.40
CA HIS A 348 -40.60 -71.07 -37.17
C HIS A 348 -41.85 -70.19 -37.35
N LEU A 349 -41.77 -69.09 -38.10
CA LEU A 349 -42.94 -68.26 -38.44
C LEU A 349 -43.95 -69.00 -39.31
N LEU A 350 -43.51 -69.71 -40.35
CA LEU A 350 -44.39 -70.51 -41.22
C LEU A 350 -45.13 -71.63 -40.44
N ILE A 351 -44.47 -72.22 -39.44
CA ILE A 351 -45.11 -73.17 -38.53
C ILE A 351 -46.19 -72.48 -37.67
N MET A 352 -45.97 -71.24 -37.25
CA MET A 352 -46.94 -70.45 -36.48
C MET A 352 -48.12 -69.97 -37.34
N GLU A 353 -47.91 -69.74 -38.65
CA GLU A 353 -48.92 -69.35 -39.64
C GLU A 353 -49.76 -70.53 -40.17
N GLU A 354 -49.48 -71.77 -39.74
CA GLU A 354 -50.13 -72.99 -40.20
C GLU A 354 -49.87 -73.34 -41.69
N HIS A 355 -48.69 -73.00 -42.22
CA HIS A 355 -48.22 -73.38 -43.57
C HIS A 355 -47.12 -74.47 -43.52
N PRO A 356 -47.46 -75.75 -43.20
CA PRO A 356 -46.47 -76.80 -42.95
C PRO A 356 -45.73 -77.27 -44.21
N GLU A 357 -46.36 -77.19 -45.39
CA GLU A 357 -45.78 -77.68 -46.66
C GLU A 357 -44.57 -76.82 -47.07
N GLU A 358 -44.69 -75.50 -46.99
CA GLU A 358 -43.60 -74.55 -47.30
C GLU A 358 -42.47 -74.62 -46.26
N ALA A 359 -42.82 -74.85 -44.99
CA ALA A 359 -41.87 -75.08 -43.92
C ALA A 359 -41.07 -76.38 -44.12
N GLU A 360 -41.71 -77.46 -44.58
CA GLU A 360 -41.06 -78.75 -44.84
C GLU A 360 -40.08 -78.66 -46.03
N GLU A 361 -40.46 -77.97 -47.11
CA GLU A 361 -39.57 -77.74 -48.25
C GLU A 361 -38.32 -76.94 -47.87
N LEU A 362 -38.47 -75.88 -47.07
CA LEU A 362 -37.35 -75.07 -46.60
C LEU A 362 -36.46 -75.85 -45.62
N LEU A 363 -37.05 -76.71 -44.78
CA LEU A 363 -36.31 -77.55 -43.84
C LEU A 363 -35.47 -78.61 -44.57
N GLN A 364 -36.01 -79.24 -45.62
CA GLN A 364 -35.27 -80.19 -46.47
C GLN A 364 -34.11 -79.50 -47.21
N LYS A 365 -34.31 -78.29 -47.74
CA LYS A 365 -33.26 -77.49 -48.37
C LYS A 365 -32.11 -77.18 -47.41
N ILE A 366 -32.42 -76.80 -46.17
CA ILE A 366 -31.40 -76.54 -45.14
C ILE A 366 -30.65 -77.82 -44.77
N GLU A 367 -31.32 -78.97 -44.68
CA GLU A 367 -30.65 -80.25 -44.41
C GLU A 367 -29.70 -80.71 -45.53
N GLU A 368 -30.08 -80.47 -46.79
CA GLU A 368 -29.24 -80.75 -47.94
C GLU A 368 -27.99 -79.85 -47.95
N GLU A 369 -28.16 -78.56 -47.64
CA GLU A 369 -27.06 -77.59 -47.51
C GLU A 369 -26.16 -77.83 -46.28
N GLN A 370 -26.68 -78.44 -45.21
CA GLN A 370 -25.93 -78.68 -43.96
C GLN A 370 -25.15 -80.00 -43.90
N ARG A 371 -25.37 -80.95 -44.82
CA ARG A 371 -24.60 -82.21 -44.86
C ARG A 371 -23.10 -82.03 -45.17
N GLU A 372 -22.66 -80.84 -45.56
CA GLU A 372 -21.29 -80.55 -46.00
C GLU A 372 -20.45 -79.66 -45.04
N GLY A 373 -20.95 -79.24 -43.86
CA GLY A 373 -20.21 -78.36 -42.93
C GLY A 373 -20.32 -78.70 -41.44
N GLU A 374 -19.31 -78.31 -40.64
CA GLU A 374 -19.38 -78.36 -39.16
C GLU A 374 -20.43 -77.35 -38.66
N THR A 375 -21.50 -77.85 -38.05
CA THR A 375 -22.61 -77.04 -37.54
C THR A 375 -22.39 -76.60 -36.09
N GLU A 376 -22.83 -75.38 -35.77
CA GLU A 376 -22.92 -74.94 -34.39
C GLU A 376 -23.98 -75.78 -33.64
N PRO A 377 -23.66 -76.36 -32.46
CA PRO A 377 -24.57 -77.26 -31.76
C PRO A 377 -25.88 -76.61 -31.29
N LEU A 378 -25.96 -75.27 -31.22
CA LEU A 378 -27.22 -74.56 -30.98
C LEU A 378 -28.20 -74.66 -32.16
N LEU A 379 -27.70 -74.60 -33.39
CA LEU A 379 -28.52 -74.63 -34.60
C LEU A 379 -29.06 -76.02 -34.90
N GLU A 380 -28.27 -77.05 -34.60
CA GLU A 380 -28.68 -78.44 -34.71
C GLU A 380 -29.83 -78.75 -33.74
N ASN A 381 -29.71 -78.32 -32.48
CA ASN A 381 -30.77 -78.49 -31.49
C ASN A 381 -32.03 -77.66 -31.81
N TYR A 382 -31.89 -76.46 -32.40
CA TYR A 382 -33.03 -75.67 -32.87
C TYR A 382 -33.74 -76.33 -34.07
N LEU A 383 -33.00 -76.95 -34.99
CA LEU A 383 -33.58 -77.69 -36.11
C LEU A 383 -34.33 -78.95 -35.64
N LEU A 384 -33.80 -79.66 -34.63
CA LEU A 384 -34.52 -80.74 -33.95
C LEU A 384 -35.79 -80.25 -33.26
N TYR A 385 -35.76 -79.07 -32.63
CA TYR A 385 -36.95 -78.43 -32.07
C TYR A 385 -38.01 -78.13 -33.14
N LEU A 386 -37.61 -77.55 -34.28
CA LEU A 386 -38.54 -77.27 -35.40
C LEU A 386 -39.14 -78.55 -35.98
N LYS A 387 -38.37 -79.63 -36.11
CA LYS A 387 -38.88 -80.95 -36.51
C LYS A 387 -39.91 -81.50 -35.53
N ALA A 388 -39.63 -81.41 -34.23
CA ALA A 388 -40.56 -81.87 -33.20
C ALA A 388 -41.87 -81.07 -33.23
N MET A 389 -41.81 -79.77 -33.52
CA MET A 389 -42.98 -78.89 -33.65
C MET A 389 -43.79 -79.13 -34.93
N LEU A 390 -43.13 -79.47 -36.05
CA LEU A 390 -43.75 -79.69 -37.36
C LEU A 390 -44.40 -81.08 -37.47
N TYR A 391 -43.71 -82.16 -37.09
CA TYR A 391 -44.25 -83.53 -37.21
C TYR A 391 -45.12 -83.96 -36.02
N ARG A 392 -44.95 -83.34 -34.83
CA ARG A 392 -45.72 -83.59 -33.60
C ARG A 392 -45.85 -85.08 -33.19
N THR A 393 -44.92 -85.94 -33.61
CA THR A 393 -44.92 -87.37 -33.25
C THR A 393 -44.19 -87.63 -31.92
N PRO A 394 -44.66 -88.56 -31.06
CA PRO A 394 -44.05 -88.80 -29.76
C PRO A 394 -42.58 -89.26 -29.87
N GLU A 395 -42.21 -89.92 -30.96
CA GLU A 395 -40.84 -90.36 -31.24
C GLU A 395 -39.91 -89.17 -31.57
N THR A 396 -40.38 -88.21 -32.37
CA THR A 396 -39.56 -87.02 -32.73
C THR A 396 -39.42 -86.06 -31.56
N ILE A 397 -40.49 -85.89 -30.76
CA ILE A 397 -40.48 -85.08 -29.55
C ILE A 397 -39.53 -85.67 -28.50
N SER A 398 -39.60 -86.98 -28.25
CA SER A 398 -38.72 -87.62 -27.25
C SER A 398 -37.25 -87.60 -27.67
N ALA A 399 -36.94 -87.82 -28.95
CA ALA A 399 -35.58 -87.71 -29.47
C ALA A 399 -35.01 -86.27 -29.34
N ALA A 400 -35.83 -85.26 -29.66
CA ALA A 400 -35.45 -83.86 -29.50
C ALA A 400 -35.26 -83.47 -28.01
N VAL A 401 -36.14 -83.91 -27.11
CA VAL A 401 -36.04 -83.61 -25.67
C VAL A 401 -34.76 -84.19 -25.05
N ILE A 402 -34.37 -85.42 -25.41
CA ILE A 402 -33.13 -86.03 -24.91
C ILE A 402 -31.92 -85.22 -25.39
N SER A 403 -31.83 -84.94 -26.69
CA SER A 403 -30.73 -84.16 -27.28
C SER A 403 -30.63 -82.76 -26.67
N ILE A 404 -31.76 -82.06 -26.50
CA ILE A 404 -31.78 -80.71 -25.95
C ILE A 404 -31.47 -80.71 -24.44
N ARG A 405 -31.85 -81.75 -23.68
CA ARG A 405 -31.46 -81.91 -22.26
C ARG A 405 -29.96 -82.14 -22.12
N ASP A 406 -29.37 -83.01 -22.95
CA ASP A 406 -27.92 -83.22 -22.97
C ASP A 406 -27.18 -81.92 -23.35
N PHE A 407 -27.72 -81.16 -24.31
CA PHE A 407 -27.20 -79.84 -24.68
C PHE A 407 -27.36 -78.79 -23.57
N TYR A 408 -28.44 -78.84 -22.79
CA TYR A 408 -28.67 -77.94 -21.66
C TYR A 408 -27.64 -78.15 -20.54
N GLU A 409 -27.21 -79.40 -20.29
CA GLU A 409 -26.19 -79.70 -19.29
C GLU A 409 -24.78 -79.26 -19.72
N VAL A 410 -24.47 -79.37 -21.02
CA VAL A 410 -23.11 -79.17 -21.56
C VAL A 410 -22.85 -77.74 -22.06
N SER A 411 -23.87 -77.01 -22.53
CA SER A 411 -23.66 -75.78 -23.33
C SER A 411 -23.66 -74.46 -22.53
N ALA A 412 -23.05 -73.43 -23.15
CA ALA A 412 -23.13 -72.06 -22.67
C ALA A 412 -24.53 -71.42 -22.89
N TYR A 413 -25.28 -71.87 -23.91
CA TYR A 413 -26.60 -71.37 -24.34
C TYR A 413 -27.76 -72.02 -23.59
N LYS A 414 -27.67 -72.05 -22.25
CA LYS A 414 -28.68 -72.67 -21.39
C LYS A 414 -30.06 -71.99 -21.49
N ALA A 415 -30.11 -70.69 -21.81
CA ALA A 415 -31.36 -69.94 -21.84
C ALA A 415 -32.23 -70.30 -23.05
N GLU A 416 -31.59 -70.42 -24.22
CA GLU A 416 -32.20 -70.83 -25.48
C GLU A 416 -32.59 -72.31 -25.44
N ALA A 417 -31.75 -73.17 -24.84
CA ALA A 417 -32.06 -74.57 -24.61
C ALA A 417 -33.25 -74.77 -23.66
N LEU A 418 -33.31 -74.02 -22.55
CA LEU A 418 -34.45 -74.06 -21.64
C LEU A 418 -35.74 -73.59 -22.32
N TRP A 419 -35.66 -72.53 -23.14
CA TRP A 419 -36.83 -72.05 -23.89
C TRP A 419 -37.40 -73.14 -24.80
N MET A 420 -36.56 -73.89 -25.52
CA MET A 420 -37.02 -75.03 -26.33
C MET A 420 -37.63 -76.16 -25.49
N LEU A 421 -37.07 -76.45 -24.31
CA LEU A 421 -37.58 -77.47 -23.39
C LEU A 421 -38.93 -77.10 -22.78
N ILE A 422 -39.18 -75.81 -22.48
CA ILE A 422 -40.45 -75.33 -21.94
C ILE A 422 -41.63 -75.74 -22.84
N TYR A 423 -41.45 -75.73 -24.17
CA TYR A 423 -42.50 -76.05 -25.12
C TYR A 423 -42.58 -77.53 -25.52
N LEU A 424 -41.49 -78.31 -25.42
CA LEU A 424 -41.45 -79.72 -25.84
C LEU A 424 -41.63 -80.72 -24.69
N ASP A 425 -41.14 -80.38 -23.49
CA ASP A 425 -41.02 -81.30 -22.38
C ASP A 425 -42.28 -81.25 -21.50
N ARG A 426 -42.92 -82.42 -21.33
CA ARG A 426 -44.16 -82.54 -20.55
C ARG A 426 -43.95 -82.13 -19.09
N GLU A 427 -42.75 -82.32 -18.52
CA GLU A 427 -42.49 -81.96 -17.12
C GLU A 427 -42.56 -80.45 -16.88
N TYR A 428 -42.04 -79.65 -17.81
CA TYR A 428 -42.09 -78.18 -17.73
C TYR A 428 -43.48 -77.63 -18.07
N VAL A 429 -44.18 -78.22 -19.05
CA VAL A 429 -45.53 -77.80 -19.45
C VAL A 429 -46.56 -77.96 -18.32
N TYR A 430 -46.50 -79.07 -17.57
CA TYR A 430 -47.47 -79.31 -16.48
C TYR A 430 -47.06 -78.65 -15.16
N ASN A 431 -45.77 -78.45 -14.89
CA ASN A 431 -45.28 -77.91 -13.63
C ASN A 431 -44.71 -76.49 -13.75
N LYS A 432 -45.61 -75.51 -13.78
CA LYS A 432 -45.27 -74.07 -13.85
C LYS A 432 -44.39 -73.59 -12.69
N ARG A 433 -44.41 -74.25 -11.53
CA ARG A 433 -43.54 -73.92 -10.40
C ARG A 433 -42.09 -74.34 -10.66
N LEU A 434 -41.89 -75.55 -11.19
CA LEU A 434 -40.57 -76.02 -11.60
C LEU A 434 -39.97 -75.10 -12.66
N GLN A 435 -40.78 -74.70 -13.65
CA GLN A 435 -40.38 -73.74 -14.68
C GLN A 435 -39.94 -72.38 -14.09
N TYR A 436 -40.68 -71.85 -13.12
CA TYR A 436 -40.30 -70.60 -12.45
C TYR A 436 -38.98 -70.72 -11.67
N ASP A 437 -38.80 -71.82 -10.93
CA ASP A 437 -37.61 -72.04 -10.11
C ASP A 437 -36.35 -72.29 -10.97
N THR A 438 -36.47 -72.97 -12.12
CA THR A 438 -35.34 -73.15 -13.06
C THR A 438 -34.95 -71.86 -13.76
N ILE A 439 -35.91 -71.02 -14.16
CA ILE A 439 -35.62 -69.68 -14.71
C ILE A 439 -34.91 -68.82 -13.65
N ARG A 440 -35.36 -68.90 -12.38
CA ARG A 440 -34.72 -68.18 -11.26
C ARG A 440 -33.27 -68.61 -11.04
N GLN A 441 -32.97 -69.91 -11.17
CA GLN A 441 -31.60 -70.43 -11.08
C GLN A 441 -30.71 -69.89 -12.22
N LEU A 442 -31.20 -69.89 -13.46
CA LEU A 442 -30.44 -69.34 -14.60
C LEU A 442 -30.13 -67.85 -14.45
N PHE A 443 -31.06 -67.08 -13.87
CA PHE A 443 -30.81 -65.68 -13.54
C PHE A 443 -29.69 -65.52 -12.50
N GLN A 444 -29.65 -66.39 -11.48
CA GLN A 444 -28.57 -66.38 -10.48
C GLN A 444 -27.21 -66.77 -11.07
N GLU A 445 -27.19 -67.63 -12.10
CA GLU A 445 -25.99 -67.93 -12.91
C GLU A 445 -25.57 -66.78 -13.85
N GLY A 446 -26.34 -65.68 -13.91
CA GLY A 446 -26.06 -64.51 -14.75
C GLY A 446 -26.50 -64.63 -16.21
N LYS A 447 -27.24 -65.69 -16.57
CA LYS A 447 -27.73 -65.93 -17.93
C LYS A 447 -29.12 -65.29 -18.12
N ASN A 448 -29.11 -63.99 -18.45
CA ASN A 448 -30.34 -63.20 -18.61
C ASN A 448 -30.85 -63.23 -20.05
N SER A 449 -32.11 -63.62 -20.24
CA SER A 449 -32.79 -63.56 -21.55
C SER A 449 -34.15 -62.89 -21.41
N SER A 450 -34.47 -61.99 -22.34
CA SER A 450 -35.76 -61.28 -22.38
C SER A 450 -36.95 -62.23 -22.57
N LEU A 451 -36.75 -63.35 -23.28
CA LEU A 451 -37.78 -64.37 -23.50
C LEU A 451 -38.13 -65.11 -22.20
N LEU A 452 -37.11 -65.46 -21.40
CA LEU A 452 -37.34 -66.11 -20.11
C LEU A 452 -37.99 -65.17 -19.09
N PHE A 453 -37.77 -63.86 -19.18
CA PHE A 453 -38.49 -62.89 -18.36
C PHE A 453 -39.97 -62.78 -18.74
N PHE A 454 -40.32 -62.91 -20.02
CA PHE A 454 -41.72 -63.01 -20.45
C PHE A 454 -42.39 -64.24 -19.83
N GLU A 455 -41.81 -65.43 -20.01
CA GLU A 455 -42.36 -66.69 -19.47
C GLU A 455 -42.52 -66.63 -17.94
N ALA A 456 -41.50 -66.10 -17.24
CA ALA A 456 -41.59 -65.90 -15.80
C ALA A 456 -42.68 -64.89 -15.41
N CYS A 457 -42.88 -63.83 -16.20
CA CYS A 457 -43.92 -62.83 -15.95
C CYS A 457 -45.32 -63.39 -16.23
N GLU A 458 -45.49 -64.23 -17.25
CA GLU A 458 -46.74 -64.91 -17.57
C GLU A 458 -47.16 -65.85 -16.44
N ILE A 459 -46.23 -66.68 -15.94
CA ILE A 459 -46.47 -67.55 -14.78
C ILE A 459 -46.91 -66.74 -13.55
N LEU A 460 -46.26 -65.60 -13.29
CA LEU A 460 -46.60 -64.73 -12.17
C LEU A 460 -47.93 -64.00 -12.35
N ASN A 461 -48.32 -63.67 -13.59
CA ASN A 461 -49.61 -63.06 -13.88
C ASN A 461 -50.76 -64.06 -13.65
N GLU A 462 -50.57 -65.32 -14.01
CA GLU A 462 -51.55 -66.38 -13.73
C GLU A 462 -51.60 -66.76 -12.24
N ASN A 463 -50.44 -66.87 -11.60
CA ASN A 463 -50.30 -67.32 -10.21
C ASN A 463 -49.43 -66.34 -9.39
N PRO A 464 -50.00 -65.21 -8.93
CA PRO A 464 -49.25 -64.22 -8.16
C PRO A 464 -48.59 -64.81 -6.91
N ASN A 465 -49.25 -65.74 -6.21
CA ASN A 465 -48.80 -66.34 -4.94
C ASN A 465 -47.41 -67.00 -5.00
N PHE A 466 -46.89 -67.33 -6.19
CA PHE A 466 -45.54 -67.87 -6.35
C PHE A 466 -44.43 -66.89 -5.92
N MET A 467 -44.75 -65.60 -5.81
CA MET A 467 -43.86 -64.57 -5.32
C MET A 467 -43.93 -64.42 -3.79
N GLU A 468 -42.99 -65.02 -3.09
CA GLU A 468 -42.89 -64.93 -1.63
C GLU A 468 -41.99 -63.76 -1.16
N GLU A 469 -40.95 -63.44 -1.94
CA GLU A 469 -39.96 -62.41 -1.63
C GLU A 469 -39.62 -61.55 -2.87
N LEU A 470 -39.25 -60.28 -2.64
CA LEU A 470 -38.77 -59.37 -3.69
C LEU A 470 -37.23 -59.40 -3.74
N GLY A 471 -36.67 -60.33 -4.50
CA GLY A 471 -35.25 -60.42 -4.80
C GLY A 471 -34.84 -59.67 -6.07
N SER A 472 -33.57 -59.81 -6.47
CA SER A 472 -33.03 -59.21 -7.70
C SER A 472 -33.70 -59.74 -8.98
N PHE A 473 -34.16 -61.00 -8.95
CA PHE A 473 -34.88 -61.65 -10.04
C PHE A 473 -36.27 -61.04 -10.24
N GLU A 474 -37.07 -61.01 -9.17
CA GLU A 474 -38.45 -60.49 -9.20
C GLU A 474 -38.46 -59.01 -9.60
N VAL A 475 -37.51 -58.21 -9.08
CA VAL A 475 -37.35 -56.79 -9.47
C VAL A 475 -37.02 -56.63 -10.95
N SER A 476 -36.22 -57.54 -11.53
CA SER A 476 -35.87 -57.50 -12.95
C SER A 476 -37.07 -57.87 -13.83
N ILE A 477 -37.87 -58.86 -13.40
CA ILE A 477 -39.14 -59.21 -14.06
C ILE A 477 -40.09 -58.03 -14.02
N PHE A 478 -40.28 -57.35 -12.87
CA PHE A 478 -41.15 -56.17 -12.81
C PHE A 478 -40.64 -55.01 -13.66
N ARG A 479 -39.32 -54.76 -13.72
CA ARG A 479 -38.77 -53.75 -14.63
C ARG A 479 -39.05 -54.07 -16.09
N TRP A 480 -38.96 -55.36 -16.45
CA TRP A 480 -39.30 -55.85 -17.78
C TRP A 480 -40.81 -55.70 -18.04
N GLY A 481 -41.66 -56.21 -17.13
CA GLY A 481 -43.12 -56.15 -17.25
C GLY A 481 -43.66 -54.72 -17.29
N VAL A 482 -43.11 -53.79 -16.51
CA VAL A 482 -43.48 -52.36 -16.55
C VAL A 482 -43.08 -51.72 -17.88
N ARG A 483 -41.94 -52.10 -18.46
CA ARG A 483 -41.49 -51.57 -19.76
C ARG A 483 -42.44 -51.95 -20.88
N TYR A 484 -42.96 -53.17 -20.87
CA TYR A 484 -43.88 -53.70 -21.89
C TYR A 484 -45.37 -53.59 -21.50
N GLY A 485 -45.69 -53.00 -20.33
CA GLY A 485 -47.07 -52.87 -19.85
C GLY A 485 -47.76 -54.20 -19.49
N TYR A 486 -47.02 -55.30 -19.34
CA TYR A 486 -47.55 -56.66 -19.22
C TYR A 486 -47.61 -57.15 -17.76
N ILE A 487 -48.35 -56.44 -16.90
CA ILE A 487 -48.52 -56.79 -15.48
C ILE A 487 -50.00 -56.81 -15.13
N SER A 488 -50.46 -57.93 -14.57
CA SER A 488 -51.82 -58.06 -14.05
C SER A 488 -52.01 -57.28 -12.74
N MET A 489 -53.24 -56.82 -12.49
CA MET A 489 -53.54 -56.06 -11.27
C MET A 489 -53.35 -56.89 -9.98
N ALA A 490 -53.64 -58.19 -10.04
CA ALA A 490 -53.42 -59.11 -8.92
C ALA A 490 -51.91 -59.20 -8.55
N LEU A 491 -51.04 -59.28 -9.56
CA LEU A 491 -49.59 -59.27 -9.38
C LEU A 491 -49.10 -57.92 -8.86
N ALA A 492 -49.64 -56.81 -9.34
CA ALA A 492 -49.31 -55.47 -8.88
C ALA A 492 -49.67 -55.25 -7.38
N TYR A 493 -50.83 -55.72 -6.92
CA TYR A 493 -51.18 -55.65 -5.49
C TYR A 493 -50.30 -56.53 -4.61
N GLN A 494 -49.89 -57.70 -5.10
CA GLN A 494 -48.94 -58.53 -4.37
C GLN A 494 -47.56 -57.86 -4.27
N PHE A 495 -47.10 -57.22 -5.34
CA PHE A 495 -45.92 -56.37 -5.31
C PHE A 495 -46.04 -55.27 -4.25
N ALA A 496 -47.17 -54.54 -4.21
CA ALA A 496 -47.38 -53.49 -3.21
C ALA A 496 -47.31 -54.04 -1.77
N ARG A 497 -47.93 -55.20 -1.51
CA ARG A 497 -47.90 -55.86 -0.20
C ARG A 497 -46.48 -56.26 0.22
N LEU A 498 -45.69 -56.81 -0.69
CA LEU A 498 -44.31 -57.21 -0.41
C LEU A 498 -43.38 -56.00 -0.28
N ALA A 499 -43.58 -54.95 -1.09
CA ALA A 499 -42.80 -53.72 -1.05
C ALA A 499 -42.94 -53.01 0.31
N LEU A 500 -44.11 -53.06 0.96
CA LEU A 500 -44.31 -52.50 2.30
C LEU A 500 -43.46 -53.20 3.39
N ARG A 501 -43.21 -54.50 3.25
CA ARG A 501 -42.43 -55.32 4.21
C ARG A 501 -40.93 -55.04 4.14
N MET A 502 -40.45 -54.40 3.08
CA MET A 502 -39.03 -54.11 2.88
C MET A 502 -38.50 -53.09 3.90
N LYS A 503 -37.29 -53.31 4.43
CA LYS A 503 -36.67 -52.42 5.41
C LYS A 503 -35.90 -51.25 4.79
N TYR A 504 -35.46 -51.37 3.54
CA TYR A 504 -34.56 -50.41 2.88
C TYR A 504 -35.17 -49.80 1.61
N TYR A 505 -34.65 -48.64 1.21
CA TYR A 505 -35.00 -47.98 -0.05
C TYR A 505 -34.32 -48.65 -1.25
N SER A 506 -35.09 -48.90 -2.31
CA SER A 506 -34.57 -49.37 -3.60
C SER A 506 -35.10 -48.50 -4.72
N SER A 507 -34.19 -47.91 -5.51
CA SER A 507 -34.54 -47.07 -6.67
C SER A 507 -35.33 -47.85 -7.71
N ALA A 508 -35.06 -49.16 -7.84
CA ALA A 508 -35.77 -50.06 -8.75
C ALA A 508 -37.25 -50.19 -8.39
N ILE A 509 -37.54 -50.46 -7.12
CA ILE A 509 -38.89 -50.68 -6.60
C ILE A 509 -39.66 -49.35 -6.61
N PHE A 510 -39.01 -48.24 -6.28
CA PHE A 510 -39.60 -46.91 -6.40
C PHE A 510 -40.02 -46.59 -7.84
N PHE A 511 -39.16 -46.88 -8.83
CA PHE A 511 -39.49 -46.69 -10.24
C PHE A 511 -40.69 -47.54 -10.67
N ILE A 512 -40.71 -48.81 -10.28
CA ILE A 512 -41.85 -49.72 -10.56
C ILE A 512 -43.13 -49.18 -9.92
N ALA A 513 -43.10 -48.83 -8.62
CA ALA A 513 -44.27 -48.31 -7.92
C ALA A 513 -44.79 -46.99 -8.52
N LYS A 514 -43.89 -46.09 -8.93
CA LYS A 514 -44.25 -44.85 -9.63
C LYS A 514 -44.96 -45.14 -10.94
N LYS A 515 -44.43 -46.05 -11.76
CA LYS A 515 -45.02 -46.45 -13.03
C LYS A 515 -46.37 -47.16 -12.87
N LEU A 516 -46.51 -48.01 -11.86
CA LEU A 516 -47.80 -48.63 -11.53
C LEU A 516 -48.84 -47.59 -11.08
N TYR A 517 -48.44 -46.58 -10.31
CA TYR A 517 -49.31 -45.47 -9.91
C TYR A 517 -49.72 -44.57 -11.08
N GLU A 518 -48.85 -44.39 -12.09
CA GLU A 518 -49.18 -43.69 -13.34
C GLU A 518 -50.22 -44.46 -14.17
N ILE A 519 -50.22 -45.80 -14.12
CA ILE A 519 -51.20 -46.65 -14.82
C ILE A 519 -52.55 -46.64 -14.08
N GLU A 520 -52.55 -46.89 -12.76
CA GLU A 520 -53.75 -46.82 -11.93
C GLU A 520 -53.45 -46.12 -10.60
N PRO A 521 -54.10 -44.97 -10.31
CA PRO A 521 -53.87 -44.24 -9.08
C PRO A 521 -54.62 -44.88 -7.90
N ASP A 522 -54.00 -45.87 -7.24
CA ASP A 522 -54.51 -46.49 -6.01
C ASP A 522 -53.74 -46.04 -4.74
N GLU A 523 -54.44 -45.97 -3.61
CA GLU A 523 -53.93 -45.62 -2.28
C GLU A 523 -52.83 -46.58 -1.82
N ARG A 524 -52.90 -47.86 -2.22
CA ARG A 524 -51.90 -48.89 -1.86
C ARG A 524 -50.53 -48.59 -2.48
N PHE A 525 -50.50 -48.17 -3.75
CA PHE A 525 -49.26 -47.79 -4.42
C PHE A 525 -48.73 -46.46 -3.85
N LEU A 526 -49.62 -45.51 -3.55
CA LEU A 526 -49.24 -44.26 -2.88
C LEU A 526 -48.61 -44.51 -1.50
N GLN A 527 -49.17 -45.45 -0.72
CA GLN A 527 -48.62 -45.86 0.57
C GLN A 527 -47.21 -46.47 0.41
N VAL A 528 -47.00 -47.32 -0.61
CA VAL A 528 -45.68 -47.88 -0.93
C VAL A 528 -44.71 -46.77 -1.29
N ILE A 529 -45.08 -45.86 -2.20
CA ILE A 529 -44.27 -44.72 -2.65
C ILE A 529 -43.82 -43.88 -1.45
N CYS A 530 -44.77 -43.40 -0.63
CA CYS A 530 -44.44 -42.57 0.54
C CYS A 530 -43.61 -43.33 1.58
N SER A 531 -43.90 -44.61 1.84
CA SER A 531 -43.12 -45.42 2.79
C SER A 531 -41.68 -45.63 2.33
N LEU A 532 -41.45 -45.83 1.03
CA LEU A 532 -40.11 -45.99 0.46
C LEU A 532 -39.35 -44.66 0.50
N LEU A 533 -39.99 -43.55 0.14
CA LEU A 533 -39.37 -42.22 0.21
C LEU A 533 -38.94 -41.86 1.63
N ILE A 534 -39.77 -42.16 2.63
CA ILE A 534 -39.45 -41.97 4.05
C ILE A 534 -38.27 -42.86 4.47
N LYS A 535 -38.30 -44.16 4.13
CA LYS A 535 -37.18 -45.09 4.39
C LYS A 535 -35.89 -44.68 3.70
N GLY A 536 -35.97 -44.02 2.55
CA GLY A 536 -34.85 -43.52 1.77
C GLY A 536 -34.39 -42.10 2.13
N ASN A 537 -35.01 -41.48 3.14
CA ASN A 537 -34.81 -40.08 3.53
C ASN A 537 -34.85 -39.10 2.34
N ARG A 538 -35.78 -39.31 1.40
CA ARG A 538 -35.94 -38.49 0.20
C ARG A 538 -37.01 -37.42 0.43
N SER A 539 -36.57 -36.16 0.57
CA SER A 539 -37.43 -35.00 0.80
C SER A 539 -37.36 -33.96 -0.33
N GLY A 540 -36.98 -34.37 -1.54
CA GLY A 540 -36.95 -33.47 -2.69
C GLY A 540 -38.33 -32.90 -3.05
N ARG A 541 -38.36 -31.69 -3.62
CA ARG A 541 -39.58 -30.99 -4.05
C ARG A 541 -40.42 -31.80 -5.03
N GLU A 542 -39.76 -32.58 -5.90
CA GLU A 542 -40.38 -33.49 -6.87
C GLU A 542 -41.30 -34.53 -6.22
N TYR A 543 -41.08 -34.85 -4.94
CA TYR A 543 -41.86 -35.84 -4.20
C TYR A 543 -42.99 -35.24 -3.36
N HIS A 544 -43.03 -33.90 -3.21
CA HIS A 544 -43.98 -33.22 -2.35
C HIS A 544 -45.43 -33.53 -2.73
N GLU A 545 -45.71 -33.64 -4.02
CA GLU A 545 -47.06 -33.94 -4.52
C GLU A 545 -47.60 -35.29 -4.02
N TYR A 546 -46.74 -36.32 -3.88
CA TYR A 546 -47.13 -37.62 -3.33
C TYR A 546 -47.44 -37.53 -1.84
N PHE A 547 -46.62 -36.81 -1.07
CA PHE A 547 -46.89 -36.58 0.35
C PHE A 547 -48.16 -35.77 0.58
N ARG A 548 -48.42 -34.75 -0.25
CA ARG A 548 -49.65 -33.96 -0.23
C ARG A 548 -50.89 -34.82 -0.48
N LYS A 549 -50.86 -35.69 -1.49
CA LYS A 549 -51.94 -36.66 -1.77
C LYS A 549 -52.11 -37.67 -0.63
N ALA A 550 -51.03 -38.16 -0.04
CA ALA A 550 -51.09 -39.10 1.08
C ALA A 550 -51.69 -38.49 2.36
N VAL A 551 -51.36 -37.23 2.67
CA VAL A 551 -51.97 -36.48 3.78
C VAL A 551 -53.45 -36.22 3.51
N GLY A 552 -53.82 -35.87 2.27
CA GLY A 552 -55.21 -35.70 1.85
C GLY A 552 -56.04 -36.98 1.98
N ALA A 553 -55.48 -38.13 1.59
CA ALA A 553 -56.09 -39.45 1.71
C ALA A 553 -56.06 -40.03 3.14
N ASN A 554 -55.48 -39.31 4.12
CA ASN A 554 -55.41 -39.72 5.53
C ASN A 554 -54.67 -41.05 5.77
N LEU A 555 -53.58 -41.30 5.02
CA LEU A 555 -52.78 -42.52 5.16
C LEU A 555 -51.99 -42.50 6.48
N LYS A 556 -52.11 -43.57 7.27
CA LYS A 556 -51.41 -43.73 8.56
C LYS A 556 -49.98 -44.24 8.38
N ILE A 557 -49.11 -43.41 7.81
CA ILE A 557 -47.69 -43.72 7.61
C ILE A 557 -46.85 -42.98 8.66
N ILE A 558 -45.97 -43.70 9.36
CA ILE A 558 -45.06 -43.12 10.35
C ILE A 558 -44.09 -42.15 9.64
N GLY A 559 -43.97 -40.92 10.13
CA GLY A 559 -43.09 -39.90 9.55
C GLY A 559 -43.70 -39.07 8.41
N LEU A 560 -44.95 -39.33 8.01
CA LEU A 560 -45.58 -38.66 6.87
C LEU A 560 -45.65 -37.14 7.04
N ASN A 561 -46.03 -36.66 8.22
CA ASN A 561 -46.18 -35.23 8.50
C ASN A 561 -44.83 -34.51 8.50
N GLU A 562 -43.77 -35.14 8.98
CA GLU A 562 -42.39 -34.62 8.93
C GLU A 562 -41.89 -34.49 7.50
N PHE A 563 -42.05 -35.53 6.68
CA PHE A 563 -41.61 -35.50 5.28
C PHE A 563 -42.47 -34.58 4.41
N PHE A 564 -43.74 -34.37 4.79
CA PHE A 564 -44.58 -33.34 4.17
C PHE A 564 -43.93 -31.97 4.31
N ILE A 565 -43.56 -31.53 5.52
CA ILE A 565 -42.90 -30.24 5.74
C ILE A 565 -41.53 -30.20 5.06
N ARG A 566 -40.72 -31.26 5.18
CA ARG A 566 -39.37 -31.32 4.59
C ARG A 566 -39.33 -31.21 3.07
N SER A 567 -40.42 -31.58 2.40
CA SER A 567 -40.54 -31.52 0.94
C SER A 567 -41.17 -30.24 0.42
N MET A 568 -41.70 -29.38 1.30
CA MET A 568 -42.25 -28.07 0.90
C MET A 568 -41.17 -27.15 0.35
N ASP A 569 -41.60 -26.20 -0.48
CA ASP A 569 -40.74 -25.08 -0.87
C ASP A 569 -40.71 -24.05 0.26
N PHE A 570 -39.59 -23.98 0.97
CA PHE A 570 -39.37 -23.00 2.05
C PHE A 570 -39.40 -21.54 1.59
N ASN A 571 -39.31 -21.26 0.29
CA ASN A 571 -39.43 -19.90 -0.23
C ASN A 571 -40.90 -19.44 -0.38
N SER A 572 -41.87 -20.33 -0.23
CA SER A 572 -43.29 -20.05 -0.43
C SER A 572 -44.09 -20.36 0.84
N PHE A 573 -45.06 -19.52 1.19
CA PHE A 573 -45.93 -19.74 2.36
C PHE A 573 -47.25 -20.43 1.96
N GLU A 574 -47.16 -21.60 1.34
CA GLU A 574 -48.36 -22.41 1.05
C GLU A 574 -49.10 -22.81 2.34
N ILE A 575 -50.43 -22.82 2.30
CA ILE A 575 -51.27 -23.16 3.46
C ILE A 575 -51.06 -24.62 3.85
N ILE A 576 -50.58 -24.84 5.08
CA ILE A 576 -50.38 -26.17 5.64
C ILE A 576 -51.74 -26.74 6.12
N PRO A 577 -52.09 -28.00 5.78
CA PRO A 577 -53.32 -28.60 6.26
C PRO A 577 -53.41 -28.63 7.80
N HIS A 578 -54.57 -28.27 8.37
CA HIS A 578 -54.78 -28.16 9.82
C HIS A 578 -54.36 -29.41 10.60
N ARG A 579 -54.58 -30.61 10.03
CA ARG A 579 -54.19 -31.88 10.66
C ARG A 579 -52.68 -31.99 10.89
N VAL A 580 -51.88 -31.48 9.95
CA VAL A 580 -50.42 -31.46 10.05
C VAL A 580 -49.99 -30.46 11.13
N LEU A 581 -50.64 -29.30 11.20
CA LEU A 581 -50.41 -28.32 12.26
C LEU A 581 -50.73 -28.91 13.65
N ILE A 582 -51.89 -29.54 13.82
CA ILE A 582 -52.26 -30.19 15.10
C ILE A 582 -51.21 -31.23 15.50
N TYR A 583 -50.70 -32.05 14.56
CA TYR A 583 -49.65 -33.02 14.86
C TYR A 583 -48.41 -32.38 15.52
N PHE A 584 -47.92 -31.27 14.98
CA PHE A 584 -46.76 -30.55 15.51
C PHE A 584 -47.05 -29.72 16.77
N THR A 585 -48.31 -29.59 17.19
CA THR A 585 -48.61 -29.11 18.55
C THR A 585 -48.24 -30.14 19.62
N TYR A 586 -48.17 -31.44 19.29
CA TYR A 586 -47.82 -32.50 20.23
C TYR A 586 -46.40 -33.05 20.01
N SER A 587 -45.95 -33.13 18.76
CA SER A 587 -44.62 -33.64 18.41
C SER A 587 -43.56 -32.53 18.28
N ASN A 588 -42.31 -32.85 18.66
CA ASN A 588 -41.17 -31.92 18.55
C ASN A 588 -40.12 -32.40 17.54
N SER A 589 -40.52 -33.24 16.57
CA SER A 589 -39.64 -34.02 15.68
C SER A 589 -38.92 -33.21 14.60
N LEU A 590 -39.29 -31.95 14.38
CA LEU A 590 -38.70 -31.08 13.36
C LEU A 590 -37.37 -30.46 13.80
N ASP A 591 -36.51 -30.18 12.83
CA ASP A 591 -35.27 -29.45 13.03
C ASP A 591 -35.52 -27.95 13.26
N SER A 592 -34.52 -27.21 13.73
CA SER A 592 -34.67 -25.77 14.02
C SER A 592 -35.01 -24.93 12.78
N THR A 593 -34.49 -25.30 11.60
CA THR A 593 -34.81 -24.63 10.33
C THR A 593 -36.25 -24.90 9.90
N GLU A 594 -36.68 -26.16 10.00
CA GLU A 594 -38.04 -26.61 9.70
C GLU A 594 -39.06 -25.97 10.65
N LYS A 595 -38.73 -25.87 11.95
CA LYS A 595 -39.56 -25.16 12.95
C LYS A 595 -39.66 -23.67 12.66
N ALA A 596 -38.57 -23.02 12.26
CA ALA A 596 -38.58 -21.62 11.89
C ALA A 596 -39.52 -21.37 10.71
N TYR A 597 -39.47 -22.22 9.67
CA TYR A 597 -40.40 -22.17 8.53
C TYR A 597 -41.86 -22.44 8.95
N LEU A 598 -42.10 -23.45 9.79
CA LEU A 598 -43.45 -23.75 10.28
C LEU A 598 -44.03 -22.55 11.04
N TYR A 599 -43.25 -21.93 11.92
CA TYR A 599 -43.71 -20.79 12.72
C TYR A 599 -43.89 -19.53 11.89
N SER A 600 -43.03 -19.26 10.90
CA SER A 600 -43.23 -18.13 9.99
C SER A 600 -44.47 -18.35 9.10
N ASN A 601 -44.72 -19.57 8.61
CA ASN A 601 -45.92 -19.89 7.83
C ASN A 601 -47.22 -19.70 8.64
N VAL A 602 -47.24 -20.13 9.91
CA VAL A 602 -48.39 -19.91 10.81
C VAL A 602 -48.64 -18.42 11.09
N LEU A 603 -47.59 -17.59 11.12
CA LEU A 603 -47.73 -16.14 11.30
C LEU A 603 -48.17 -15.40 10.04
N GLU A 604 -47.78 -15.88 8.86
CA GLU A 604 -48.21 -15.29 7.59
C GLU A 604 -49.67 -15.65 7.29
N ASN A 605 -50.07 -16.89 7.58
CA ASN A 605 -51.41 -17.42 7.35
C ASN A 605 -52.31 -17.38 8.60
N LYS A 606 -52.25 -16.29 9.39
CA LYS A 606 -52.99 -16.14 10.66
C LYS A 606 -54.47 -16.44 10.54
N ASP A 607 -55.16 -15.76 9.62
CA ASP A 607 -56.61 -15.86 9.44
C ASP A 607 -57.07 -17.29 9.11
N ALA A 608 -56.21 -18.11 8.49
CA ALA A 608 -56.51 -19.48 8.15
C ALA A 608 -56.18 -20.48 9.29
N CYS A 609 -55.43 -20.08 10.31
CA CYS A 609 -54.89 -20.96 11.36
C CYS A 609 -55.31 -20.56 12.80
N ASP A 610 -56.32 -19.70 12.95
CA ASP A 610 -56.73 -19.09 14.23
C ASP A 610 -56.94 -20.10 15.37
N GLU A 611 -57.53 -21.27 15.08
CA GLU A 611 -57.81 -22.30 16.10
C GLU A 611 -56.55 -22.87 16.76
N VAL A 612 -55.44 -22.95 16.02
CA VAL A 612 -54.17 -23.54 16.48
C VAL A 612 -53.15 -22.46 16.87
N PHE A 613 -53.38 -21.21 16.45
CA PHE A 613 -52.48 -20.08 16.64
C PHE A 613 -52.11 -19.86 18.11
N GLY A 614 -53.08 -19.88 19.03
CA GLY A 614 -52.84 -19.66 20.46
C GLY A 614 -51.86 -20.68 21.07
N ALA A 615 -51.96 -21.96 20.67
CA ALA A 615 -51.05 -23.00 21.13
C ALA A 615 -49.63 -22.80 20.59
N TYR A 616 -49.49 -22.39 19.32
CA TYR A 616 -48.20 -22.09 18.72
C TYR A 616 -47.54 -20.83 19.30
N TYR A 617 -48.30 -19.76 19.56
CA TYR A 617 -47.78 -18.51 20.11
C TYR A 617 -46.99 -18.74 21.40
N SER A 618 -47.53 -19.56 22.31
CA SER A 618 -46.86 -19.93 23.57
C SER A 618 -45.53 -20.67 23.39
N LYS A 619 -45.35 -21.36 22.25
CA LYS A 619 -44.12 -22.13 21.92
C LYS A 619 -43.14 -21.34 21.07
N MET A 620 -43.63 -20.37 20.28
CA MET A 620 -42.81 -19.53 19.41
C MET A 620 -41.85 -18.66 20.21
N ILE A 621 -42.31 -17.98 21.26
CA ILE A 621 -41.46 -17.05 22.04
C ILE A 621 -40.24 -17.77 22.66
N PRO A 622 -40.38 -18.89 23.42
CA PRO A 622 -39.22 -19.61 23.95
C PRO A 622 -38.28 -20.11 22.86
N PHE A 623 -38.82 -20.56 21.71
CA PHE A 623 -38.01 -21.02 20.59
C PHE A 623 -37.19 -19.88 19.98
N VAL A 624 -37.82 -18.72 19.76
CA VAL A 624 -37.17 -17.54 19.20
C VAL A 624 -36.07 -17.05 20.14
N GLU A 625 -36.32 -16.98 21.45
CA GLU A 625 -35.30 -16.65 22.45
C GLU A 625 -34.13 -17.64 22.45
N GLU A 626 -34.41 -18.95 22.38
CA GLU A 626 -33.38 -19.99 22.36
C GLU A 626 -32.52 -19.91 21.08
N GLN A 627 -33.13 -19.70 19.90
CA GLN A 627 -32.38 -19.56 18.64
C GLN A 627 -31.56 -18.27 18.60
N LEU A 628 -32.08 -17.18 19.18
CA LEU A 628 -31.40 -15.90 19.30
C LEU A 628 -30.15 -16.01 20.16
N LEU A 629 -30.27 -16.62 21.35
CA LEU A 629 -29.13 -16.85 22.25
C LEU A 629 -28.08 -17.78 21.64
N LYS A 630 -28.48 -18.68 20.73
CA LYS A 630 -27.58 -19.53 19.95
C LYS A 630 -26.94 -18.81 18.74
N GLY A 631 -27.32 -17.55 18.46
CA GLY A 631 -26.78 -16.74 17.36
C GLY A 631 -27.13 -17.28 15.97
N ARG A 632 -28.24 -18.01 15.82
CA ARG A 632 -28.64 -18.61 14.55
C ARG A 632 -29.48 -17.66 13.70
N MET A 633 -29.20 -17.65 12.40
CA MET A 633 -29.86 -16.78 11.44
C MET A 633 -30.30 -17.52 10.18
N ASN A 634 -31.53 -17.27 9.73
CA ASN A 634 -32.07 -17.61 8.43
C ASN A 634 -33.25 -16.66 8.11
N GLU A 635 -33.81 -16.73 6.89
CA GLU A 635 -34.91 -15.87 6.45
C GLU A 635 -36.14 -15.91 7.38
N HIS A 636 -36.51 -17.11 7.82
CA HIS A 636 -37.68 -17.31 8.68
C HIS A 636 -37.45 -16.84 10.11
N LEU A 637 -36.25 -17.05 10.66
CA LEU A 637 -35.84 -16.55 11.96
C LEU A 637 -35.74 -15.03 11.95
N ALA A 638 -35.26 -14.41 10.86
CA ALA A 638 -35.26 -12.96 10.70
C ALA A 638 -36.67 -12.38 10.83
N TYR A 639 -37.64 -13.00 10.13
CA TYR A 639 -39.05 -12.63 10.22
C TYR A 639 -39.59 -12.79 11.66
N LEU A 640 -39.26 -13.91 12.32
CA LEU A 640 -39.66 -14.16 13.71
C LEU A 640 -39.04 -13.16 14.70
N TYR A 641 -37.75 -12.83 14.57
CA TYR A 641 -37.06 -11.85 15.40
C TYR A 641 -37.64 -10.46 15.22
N HIS A 642 -38.03 -10.09 13.99
CA HIS A 642 -38.69 -8.83 13.72
C HIS A 642 -40.10 -8.78 14.34
N TYR A 643 -40.88 -9.86 14.21
CA TYR A 643 -42.24 -9.90 14.76
C TYR A 643 -42.28 -9.82 16.29
N PHE A 644 -41.42 -10.58 16.97
CA PHE A 644 -41.34 -10.63 18.45
C PHE A 644 -40.33 -9.63 19.04
N GLN A 645 -40.02 -8.55 18.33
CA GLN A 645 -38.97 -7.60 18.70
C GLN A 645 -39.21 -6.98 20.10
N LYS A 646 -40.46 -6.66 20.45
CA LYS A 646 -40.77 -6.03 21.75
C LYS A 646 -40.49 -6.99 22.91
N GLU A 647 -40.99 -8.21 22.80
CA GLU A 647 -40.84 -9.27 23.78
C GLU A 647 -39.37 -9.69 23.98
N ILE A 648 -38.61 -9.73 22.89
CA ILE A 648 -37.17 -10.05 22.94
C ILE A 648 -36.38 -8.95 23.67
N LEU A 649 -36.66 -7.68 23.39
CA LEU A 649 -35.92 -6.54 23.92
C LEU A 649 -36.23 -6.22 25.39
N GLU A 650 -37.36 -6.69 25.92
CA GLU A 650 -37.67 -6.57 27.36
C GLU A 650 -36.65 -7.28 28.26
N LYS A 651 -36.02 -8.35 27.76
CA LYS A 651 -35.01 -9.12 28.50
C LYS A 651 -33.60 -8.60 28.22
N PRO A 652 -32.85 -8.14 29.25
CA PRO A 652 -31.51 -7.57 29.04
C PRO A 652 -30.51 -8.59 28.47
N ALA A 653 -30.65 -9.88 28.79
CA ALA A 653 -29.78 -10.95 28.28
C ALA A 653 -29.83 -11.09 26.74
N ASN A 654 -30.98 -10.79 26.14
CA ASN A 654 -31.17 -10.89 24.69
C ASN A 654 -30.52 -9.73 23.93
N THR A 655 -30.28 -8.59 24.60
CA THR A 655 -29.70 -7.39 24.01
C THR A 655 -28.38 -7.66 23.30
N LYS A 656 -27.48 -8.40 23.96
CA LYS A 656 -26.18 -8.76 23.38
C LYS A 656 -26.37 -9.68 22.16
N ALA A 657 -27.25 -10.66 22.26
CA ALA A 657 -27.53 -11.61 21.19
C ALA A 657 -28.16 -10.93 19.96
N VAL A 658 -29.04 -9.96 20.13
CA VAL A 658 -29.58 -9.13 19.02
C VAL A 658 -28.45 -8.37 18.33
N CYS A 659 -27.55 -7.74 19.09
CA CYS A 659 -26.39 -7.06 18.49
C CYS A 659 -25.51 -8.01 17.67
N ASP A 660 -25.43 -9.29 18.06
CA ASP A 660 -24.62 -10.29 17.37
C ASP A 660 -25.24 -10.77 16.05
N ILE A 661 -26.55 -10.63 15.86
CA ILE A 661 -27.25 -11.08 14.62
C ILE A 661 -27.68 -9.94 13.69
N LEU A 662 -27.67 -8.69 14.18
CA LEU A 662 -28.25 -7.53 13.51
C LEU A 662 -27.71 -7.29 12.09
N PHE A 663 -26.43 -7.60 11.88
CA PHE A 663 -25.70 -7.25 10.66
C PHE A 663 -25.54 -8.42 9.68
N TYR A 664 -26.24 -9.54 9.90
CA TYR A 664 -26.22 -10.64 8.96
C TYR A 664 -26.98 -10.30 7.67
N ARG A 665 -26.36 -10.59 6.54
CA ARG A 665 -26.94 -10.50 5.20
C ARG A 665 -26.82 -11.84 4.49
N LYS A 666 -27.77 -12.13 3.63
CA LYS A 666 -27.69 -13.26 2.70
C LYS A 666 -26.94 -12.81 1.46
N ILE A 667 -25.81 -13.44 1.18
CA ILE A 667 -25.06 -13.26 -0.06
C ILE A 667 -25.45 -14.40 -1.00
N ILE A 668 -25.97 -14.07 -2.18
CA ILE A 668 -26.31 -15.02 -3.23
C ILE A 668 -25.35 -14.81 -4.39
N CYS A 669 -24.60 -15.85 -4.73
CA CYS A 669 -23.65 -15.87 -5.84
C CYS A 669 -24.12 -16.87 -6.89
N SER A 670 -24.34 -16.40 -8.12
CA SER A 670 -24.77 -17.25 -9.23
C SER A 670 -23.64 -18.11 -9.79
N ASN A 671 -22.38 -17.74 -9.51
CA ASN A 671 -21.20 -18.42 -10.02
C ASN A 671 -20.90 -19.70 -9.24
N ARG A 672 -20.95 -20.84 -9.93
CA ARG A 672 -20.75 -22.18 -9.33
C ARG A 672 -19.30 -22.49 -8.98
N ASN A 673 -18.34 -21.72 -9.50
CA ASN A 673 -16.91 -21.94 -9.24
C ASN A 673 -16.48 -21.42 -7.85
N MET A 674 -17.31 -20.59 -7.21
CA MET A 674 -17.01 -20.00 -5.90
C MET A 674 -17.43 -20.92 -4.76
N ILE A 675 -16.52 -21.16 -3.82
CA ILE A 675 -16.73 -22.01 -2.64
C ILE A 675 -17.05 -21.22 -1.38
N GLY A 676 -16.73 -19.93 -1.33
CA GLY A 676 -16.91 -19.09 -0.16
C GLY A 676 -16.61 -17.62 -0.40
N VAL A 677 -16.83 -16.81 0.63
CA VAL A 677 -16.60 -15.35 0.63
C VAL A 677 -15.85 -14.96 1.89
N TYR A 678 -14.78 -14.18 1.76
CA TYR A 678 -14.19 -13.43 2.86
C TYR A 678 -14.83 -12.05 2.95
N VAL A 679 -15.26 -11.66 4.14
CA VAL A 679 -15.67 -10.29 4.46
C VAL A 679 -14.51 -9.61 5.16
N SER A 680 -13.86 -8.65 4.50
CA SER A 680 -12.85 -7.80 5.13
C SER A 680 -13.51 -6.57 5.71
N ARG A 681 -13.05 -6.18 6.90
CA ARG A 681 -13.46 -4.97 7.61
C ARG A 681 -12.26 -4.02 7.64
N PRO A 682 -12.14 -3.07 6.68
CA PRO A 682 -10.98 -2.18 6.61
C PRO A 682 -10.74 -1.36 7.88
N GLU A 683 -11.78 -1.14 8.68
CA GLU A 683 -11.73 -0.37 9.92
C GLU A 683 -10.98 -1.09 11.04
N THR A 684 -11.00 -2.43 11.08
CA THR A 684 -10.27 -3.26 12.07
C THR A 684 -9.10 -4.02 11.44
N GLY A 685 -9.13 -4.24 10.12
CA GLY A 685 -8.20 -5.13 9.41
C GLY A 685 -8.48 -6.63 9.62
N GLU A 686 -9.64 -6.97 10.19
CA GLU A 686 -10.07 -8.35 10.38
C GLU A 686 -10.79 -8.90 9.13
N GLU A 687 -10.58 -10.18 8.84
CA GLU A 687 -11.25 -10.89 7.75
C GLU A 687 -11.94 -12.15 8.27
N PHE A 688 -13.18 -12.39 7.84
CA PHE A 688 -13.95 -13.57 8.21
C PHE A 688 -14.39 -14.37 6.99
N TYR A 689 -14.16 -15.69 7.02
CA TYR A 689 -14.55 -16.60 5.94
C TYR A 689 -15.95 -17.19 6.15
N TYR A 690 -16.77 -17.13 5.10
CA TYR A 690 -18.11 -17.71 5.06
C TYR A 690 -18.25 -18.67 3.86
N PRO A 691 -18.47 -19.98 4.06
CA PRO A 691 -18.61 -20.93 2.97
C PRO A 691 -19.96 -20.78 2.25
N LEU A 692 -19.95 -20.86 0.92
CA LEU A 692 -21.13 -20.85 0.07
C LEU A 692 -21.71 -22.27 -0.02
N SER A 693 -22.94 -22.45 0.45
CA SER A 693 -23.66 -23.73 0.35
C SER A 693 -24.79 -23.60 -0.66
N GLY A 694 -24.67 -24.27 -1.81
CA GLY A 694 -25.67 -24.17 -2.88
C GLY A 694 -25.78 -22.79 -3.52
N GLY A 695 -24.69 -22.01 -3.52
CA GLY A 695 -24.62 -20.67 -4.13
C GLY A 695 -25.05 -19.52 -3.22
N PHE A 696 -25.28 -19.74 -1.92
CA PHE A 696 -25.54 -18.66 -0.97
C PHE A 696 -24.86 -18.89 0.39
N CYS A 697 -24.64 -17.81 1.14
CA CYS A 697 -24.17 -17.85 2.52
C CYS A 697 -24.80 -16.72 3.36
N TYR A 698 -24.70 -16.86 4.69
CA TYR A 698 -25.09 -15.83 5.63
C TYR A 698 -23.83 -15.23 6.24
N ALA A 699 -23.53 -13.99 5.88
CA ALA A 699 -22.31 -13.31 6.27
C ALA A 699 -22.65 -12.06 7.11
N GLU A 700 -21.81 -11.76 8.09
CA GLU A 700 -21.98 -10.58 8.93
C GLU A 700 -21.26 -9.37 8.30
N ILE A 701 -22.06 -8.40 7.85
CA ILE A 701 -21.60 -7.19 7.15
C ILE A 701 -22.08 -5.96 7.95
N PRO A 702 -21.30 -5.52 8.96
CA PRO A 702 -21.70 -4.42 9.84
C PRO A 702 -21.57 -3.04 9.17
N THR A 703 -20.66 -2.87 8.22
CA THR A 703 -20.35 -1.59 7.57
C THR A 703 -20.56 -1.65 6.08
N ARG A 704 -20.85 -0.50 5.46
CA ARG A 704 -20.91 -0.36 4.00
C ARG A 704 -19.52 -0.37 3.36
N ARG A 705 -18.48 -0.03 4.12
CA ARG A 705 -17.06 -0.10 3.68
C ARG A 705 -16.49 -1.51 3.67
N ALA A 706 -17.22 -2.50 4.18
CA ALA A 706 -16.79 -3.90 4.14
C ALA A 706 -16.64 -4.38 2.69
N GLN A 707 -15.49 -5.00 2.38
CA GLN A 707 -15.21 -5.53 1.06
C GLN A 707 -15.41 -7.06 1.05
N LEU A 708 -16.02 -7.56 -0.03
CA LEU A 708 -16.27 -8.98 -0.25
C LEU A 708 -15.25 -9.57 -1.22
N TYR A 709 -14.57 -10.64 -0.79
CA TYR A 709 -13.62 -11.38 -1.62
C TYR A 709 -14.16 -12.79 -1.82
N PHE A 710 -14.62 -13.11 -3.03
CA PHE A 710 -15.06 -14.44 -3.37
C PHE A 710 -13.87 -15.35 -3.61
N VAL A 711 -13.98 -16.61 -3.20
CA VAL A 711 -12.88 -17.59 -3.27
C VAL A 711 -13.29 -18.82 -4.04
N ASP A 712 -12.41 -19.26 -4.93
CA ASP A 712 -12.56 -20.49 -5.71
C ASP A 712 -11.93 -21.71 -5.01
N SER A 713 -12.02 -22.87 -5.66
CA SER A 713 -11.41 -24.12 -5.17
C SER A 713 -9.88 -24.07 -5.06
N ASN A 714 -9.23 -23.11 -5.71
CA ASN A 714 -7.77 -22.94 -5.73
C ASN A 714 -7.30 -21.93 -4.68
N GLU A 715 -8.18 -21.45 -3.79
CA GLU A 715 -7.92 -20.39 -2.81
C GLU A 715 -7.55 -19.04 -3.45
N GLN A 716 -7.93 -18.81 -4.71
CA GLN A 716 -7.77 -17.52 -5.36
C GLN A 716 -8.90 -16.58 -4.95
N ARG A 717 -8.56 -15.34 -4.59
CA ARG A 717 -9.53 -14.32 -4.18
C ARG A 717 -9.86 -13.40 -5.35
N TYR A 718 -11.15 -13.09 -5.49
CA TYR A 718 -11.71 -12.24 -6.53
C TYR A 718 -12.58 -11.15 -5.89
N VAL A 719 -12.40 -9.91 -6.32
CA VAL A 719 -13.15 -8.74 -5.79
C VAL A 719 -14.11 -8.19 -6.84
N SER A 720 -13.62 -8.07 -8.08
CA SER A 720 -14.33 -7.43 -9.18
C SER A 720 -14.89 -8.47 -10.16
N GLY A 721 -16.00 -8.13 -10.83
CA GLY A 721 -16.53 -8.94 -11.94
C GLY A 721 -17.32 -10.20 -11.56
N ILE A 722 -17.64 -10.41 -10.29
CA ILE A 722 -18.53 -11.50 -9.85
C ILE A 722 -19.92 -10.94 -9.56
N SER A 723 -20.94 -11.49 -10.21
CA SER A 723 -22.33 -11.13 -9.96
C SER A 723 -22.83 -11.76 -8.66
N TYR A 724 -23.18 -10.92 -7.70
CA TYR A 724 -23.80 -11.32 -6.45
C TYR A 724 -24.96 -10.40 -6.08
N ARG A 725 -25.86 -10.91 -5.25
CA ARG A 725 -26.96 -10.16 -4.66
C ARG A 725 -26.87 -10.25 -3.14
N GLU A 726 -26.98 -9.11 -2.48
CA GLU A 726 -27.07 -9.03 -1.02
C GLU A 726 -28.51 -8.76 -0.60
N GLU A 727 -28.99 -9.50 0.40
CA GLU A 727 -30.29 -9.28 1.03
C GLU A 727 -30.10 -9.12 2.54
N PRO A 728 -30.36 -7.93 3.12
CA PRO A 728 -30.27 -7.72 4.55
C PRO A 728 -31.46 -8.38 5.25
N PHE A 729 -31.20 -9.06 6.37
CA PHE A 729 -32.27 -9.67 7.16
C PHE A 729 -32.94 -8.69 8.11
N LEU A 730 -32.11 -8.01 8.91
CA LEU A 730 -32.53 -7.02 9.90
C LEU A 730 -31.85 -5.70 9.57
N SER A 731 -32.52 -4.59 9.89
CA SER A 731 -31.95 -3.25 9.70
C SER A 731 -31.88 -2.52 11.03
N PRO A 732 -30.77 -1.81 11.34
CA PRO A 732 -30.66 -1.01 12.57
C PRO A 732 -31.78 0.01 12.73
N GLU A 733 -32.32 0.53 11.62
CA GLU A 733 -33.43 1.49 11.59
C GLU A 733 -34.76 0.92 12.13
N GLN A 734 -34.91 -0.40 12.15
CA GLN A 734 -36.08 -1.08 12.71
C GLN A 734 -36.08 -1.04 14.26
N PHE A 735 -34.96 -0.67 14.89
CA PHE A 735 -34.81 -0.64 16.34
C PHE A 735 -34.92 0.79 16.90
N PRO A 736 -35.48 0.97 18.12
CA PRO A 736 -35.55 2.28 18.76
C PRO A 736 -34.16 2.91 18.93
N LYS A 737 -34.02 4.20 18.58
CA LYS A 737 -32.75 4.95 18.69
C LYS A 737 -32.15 4.91 20.10
N GLU A 738 -32.97 4.98 21.13
CA GLU A 738 -32.55 4.90 22.53
C GLU A 738 -31.85 3.58 22.87
N TRP A 739 -32.27 2.47 22.23
CA TRP A 739 -31.64 1.16 22.42
C TRP A 739 -30.26 1.10 21.79
N ILE A 740 -30.09 1.69 20.60
CA ILE A 740 -28.78 1.80 19.92
C ILE A 740 -27.83 2.64 20.77
N GLN A 741 -28.30 3.76 21.33
CA GLN A 741 -27.49 4.63 22.19
C GLN A 741 -27.00 3.93 23.46
N LYS A 742 -27.87 3.14 24.12
CA LYS A 742 -27.49 2.35 25.32
C LYS A 742 -26.48 1.26 25.01
N ASN A 743 -26.46 0.73 23.78
CA ASN A 743 -25.59 -0.38 23.37
C ASN A 743 -24.36 0.03 22.56
N MET A 744 -24.01 1.32 22.51
CA MET A 744 -22.77 1.82 21.88
C MET A 744 -21.47 1.30 22.54
N ALA A 745 -21.53 0.44 23.55
CA ALA A 745 -20.35 -0.28 24.04
C ALA A 745 -20.02 -1.49 23.16
N ASN A 746 -20.97 -1.98 22.35
CA ASN A 746 -20.75 -3.13 21.48
C ASN A 746 -19.97 -2.73 20.22
N LYS A 747 -18.86 -3.41 19.95
CA LYS A 747 -17.98 -3.22 18.78
C LYS A 747 -18.76 -3.23 17.46
N ARG A 748 -19.73 -4.13 17.30
CA ARG A 748 -20.51 -4.28 16.05
C ARG A 748 -21.38 -3.06 15.73
N ILE A 749 -21.98 -2.49 16.76
CA ILE A 749 -22.79 -1.27 16.63
C ILE A 749 -21.88 -0.07 16.33
N LEU A 750 -20.75 0.05 17.05
CA LEU A 750 -19.78 1.11 16.78
C LEU A 750 -19.23 1.04 15.35
N LEU A 751 -18.96 -0.16 14.84
CA LEU A 751 -18.60 -0.38 13.44
C LEU A 751 -19.69 0.14 12.51
N SER A 752 -20.95 -0.29 12.68
CA SER A 752 -22.04 0.21 11.81
C SER A 752 -22.23 1.73 11.83
N LEU A 753 -21.83 2.38 12.92
CA LEU A 753 -21.91 3.82 13.09
C LEU A 753 -20.69 4.56 12.53
N SER A 754 -19.56 3.87 12.26
CA SER A 754 -18.38 4.45 11.62
C SER A 754 -18.65 4.87 10.17
N ASP A 755 -19.66 4.27 9.51
CA ASP A 755 -20.11 4.66 8.17
C ASP A 755 -20.54 6.14 8.09
N LYS A 756 -20.90 6.76 9.22
CA LYS A 756 -21.26 8.19 9.29
C LYS A 756 -20.06 9.14 9.27
N ILE A 757 -18.85 8.65 9.49
CA ILE A 757 -17.61 9.45 9.49
C ILE A 757 -17.35 9.96 8.07
N GLY A 758 -17.18 11.27 7.90
CA GLY A 758 -17.08 11.95 6.60
C GLY A 758 -18.39 12.56 6.07
N GLY A 759 -19.51 12.44 6.78
CA GLY A 759 -20.78 13.12 6.49
C GLY A 759 -21.04 14.37 7.36
N ASP A 760 -22.24 14.97 7.24
CA ASP A 760 -22.66 16.08 8.11
C ASP A 760 -22.85 15.59 9.56
N LEU A 761 -21.85 15.84 10.40
CA LEU A 761 -21.82 15.42 11.80
C LEU A 761 -22.83 16.19 12.66
N LYS A 762 -23.61 15.46 13.47
CA LYS A 762 -24.50 16.06 14.49
C LYS A 762 -23.92 15.87 15.89
N ALA A 763 -24.43 16.66 16.85
CA ALA A 763 -24.07 16.51 18.26
C ALA A 763 -24.26 15.07 18.79
N GLU A 764 -25.25 14.35 18.27
CA GLU A 764 -25.56 12.96 18.61
C GLU A 764 -24.46 11.96 18.17
N ASP A 765 -23.62 12.33 17.21
CA ASP A 765 -22.56 11.47 16.66
C ASP A 765 -21.21 11.65 17.39
N MET A 766 -21.07 12.64 18.27
CA MET A 766 -19.84 12.90 19.04
C MET A 766 -19.40 11.74 19.95
N PRO A 767 -20.30 11.05 20.69
CA PRO A 767 -19.92 9.87 21.47
C PRO A 767 -19.36 8.72 20.61
N ILE A 768 -19.74 8.67 19.33
CA ILE A 768 -19.29 7.65 18.37
C ILE A 768 -17.84 7.95 17.97
N LEU A 769 -17.57 9.19 17.56
CA LEU A 769 -16.21 9.65 17.21
C LEU A 769 -15.23 9.50 18.38
N GLN A 770 -15.66 9.89 19.58
CA GLN A 770 -14.86 9.73 20.80
C GLN A 770 -14.48 8.27 21.05
N LYS A 771 -15.42 7.33 20.89
CA LYS A 771 -15.12 5.91 21.10
C LYS A 771 -14.22 5.34 20.02
N ILE A 772 -14.42 5.71 18.76
CA ILE A 772 -13.60 5.18 17.64
C ILE A 772 -12.17 5.70 17.72
N ALA A 773 -11.97 6.99 18.00
CA ALA A 773 -10.64 7.62 18.03
C ALA A 773 -9.67 6.96 19.04
N PHE A 774 -10.17 6.51 20.19
CA PHE A 774 -9.35 5.98 21.30
C PHE A 774 -9.45 4.46 21.49
N HIS A 775 -10.14 3.74 20.62
CA HIS A 775 -10.27 2.29 20.75
C HIS A 775 -9.20 1.58 19.90
N GLU A 776 -8.37 0.75 20.55
CA GLU A 776 -7.16 0.17 19.96
C GLU A 776 -7.43 -0.81 18.80
N ASP A 777 -8.57 -1.52 18.82
CA ASP A 777 -8.96 -2.45 17.75
C ASP A 777 -9.11 -1.81 16.36
N TYR A 778 -9.21 -0.48 16.27
CA TYR A 778 -9.38 0.21 14.99
C TYR A 778 -8.03 0.53 14.33
N GLN A 779 -8.00 0.46 13.01
CA GLN A 779 -6.86 0.82 12.20
C GLN A 779 -6.45 2.28 12.42
N SER A 780 -5.17 2.58 12.19
CA SER A 780 -4.63 3.92 12.47
C SER A 780 -5.38 5.01 11.69
N TRP A 781 -5.62 4.80 10.39
CA TRP A 781 -6.26 5.79 9.51
C TRP A 781 -7.64 6.25 10.00
N ILE A 782 -8.53 5.33 10.43
CA ILE A 782 -9.88 5.69 10.89
C ILE A 782 -9.84 6.38 12.25
N ARG A 783 -8.89 6.01 13.12
CA ARG A 783 -8.64 6.72 14.38
C ARG A 783 -8.19 8.15 14.13
N ARG A 784 -7.26 8.35 13.16
CA ARG A 784 -6.81 9.70 12.78
C ARG A 784 -7.97 10.53 12.24
N GLN A 785 -8.74 9.97 11.30
CA GLN A 785 -9.88 10.67 10.71
C GLN A 785 -10.93 11.03 11.78
N ALA A 786 -11.29 10.09 12.66
CA ALA A 786 -12.25 10.34 13.74
C ALA A 786 -11.74 11.41 14.72
N ALA A 787 -10.46 11.39 15.06
CA ALA A 787 -9.85 12.40 15.93
C ALA A 787 -9.88 13.79 15.30
N GLU A 788 -9.51 13.92 14.02
CA GLU A 788 -9.50 15.19 13.29
C GLU A 788 -10.92 15.78 13.16
N GLU A 789 -11.90 14.97 12.74
CA GLU A 789 -13.30 15.38 12.62
C GLU A 789 -13.88 15.81 13.98
N MET A 790 -13.55 15.08 15.05
CA MET A 790 -13.96 15.42 16.41
C MET A 790 -13.37 16.78 16.85
N LEU A 791 -12.08 17.01 16.61
CA LEU A 791 -11.43 18.27 16.98
C LEU A 791 -11.96 19.46 16.18
N LEU A 792 -12.21 19.28 14.88
CA LEU A 792 -12.83 20.28 14.02
C LEU A 792 -14.23 20.66 14.51
N TYR A 793 -15.03 19.69 14.96
CA TYR A 793 -16.35 19.95 15.51
C TYR A 793 -16.27 20.83 16.77
N TYR A 794 -15.46 20.45 17.77
CA TYR A 794 -15.36 21.25 19.01
C TYR A 794 -14.85 22.66 18.76
N GLN A 795 -13.95 22.86 17.80
CA GLN A 795 -13.50 24.19 17.42
C GLN A 795 -14.63 25.01 16.80
N LYS A 796 -15.38 24.44 15.83
CA LYS A 796 -16.52 25.11 15.18
C LYS A 796 -17.60 25.54 16.19
N HIS A 797 -17.83 24.72 17.22
CA HIS A 797 -18.80 24.99 18.28
C HIS A 797 -18.24 25.77 19.48
N GLN A 798 -16.96 26.17 19.46
CA GLN A 798 -16.29 26.92 20.53
C GLN A 798 -16.28 26.25 21.91
N GLU A 799 -16.35 24.91 21.97
CA GLU A 799 -16.36 24.14 23.22
C GLU A 799 -14.93 23.89 23.76
N LYS A 800 -14.30 24.94 24.32
CA LYS A 800 -12.89 24.89 24.75
C LYS A 800 -12.58 23.85 25.83
N GLU A 801 -13.50 23.64 26.78
CA GLU A 801 -13.30 22.66 27.88
C GLU A 801 -13.33 21.21 27.37
N ALA A 802 -14.26 20.90 26.48
CA ALA A 802 -14.34 19.58 25.85
C ALA A 802 -13.12 19.34 24.94
N LEU A 803 -12.73 20.35 24.16
CA LEU A 803 -11.53 20.31 23.33
C LEU A 803 -10.28 20.03 24.17
N ALA A 804 -10.09 20.72 25.31
CA ALA A 804 -8.97 20.51 26.22
C ALA A 804 -8.89 19.06 26.72
N LYS A 805 -10.02 18.51 27.17
CA LYS A 805 -10.09 17.14 27.71
C LYS A 805 -9.66 16.07 26.69
N TRP A 806 -9.98 16.29 25.41
CA TRP A 806 -9.65 15.33 24.36
C TRP A 806 -8.27 15.54 23.77
N LEU A 807 -7.78 16.79 23.69
CA LEU A 807 -6.42 17.12 23.26
C LEU A 807 -5.34 16.48 24.13
N ASP A 808 -5.59 16.33 25.43
CA ASP A 808 -4.68 15.65 26.38
C ASP A 808 -4.50 14.15 26.07
N ARG A 809 -5.45 13.55 25.35
CA ARG A 809 -5.43 12.12 24.99
C ARG A 809 -4.91 11.85 23.57
N ILE A 810 -4.69 12.89 22.77
CA ILE A 810 -4.30 12.76 21.36
C ILE A 810 -2.80 12.97 21.23
N ASP A 811 -2.12 11.98 20.68
CA ASP A 811 -0.72 12.08 20.28
C ASP A 811 -0.58 12.62 18.85
N TYR A 812 0.54 13.28 18.57
CA TYR A 812 0.88 13.76 17.22
C TYR A 812 1.00 12.64 16.16
N SER A 813 1.18 11.39 16.58
CA SER A 813 1.20 10.19 15.72
C SER A 813 -0.20 9.78 15.24
N ASN A 814 -1.25 10.18 15.97
CA ASN A 814 -2.65 9.87 15.70
C ASN A 814 -3.31 10.92 14.80
N VAL A 815 -2.52 11.75 14.11
CA VAL A 815 -2.99 12.87 13.29
C VAL A 815 -2.20 12.92 11.99
N THR A 816 -2.85 13.31 10.89
CA THR A 816 -2.22 13.48 9.57
C THR A 816 -1.24 14.65 9.56
N ALA A 817 -0.24 14.60 8.66
CA ALA A 817 0.80 15.64 8.58
C ALA A 817 0.22 17.04 8.35
N GLY A 818 -0.82 17.16 7.51
CA GLY A 818 -1.50 18.42 7.24
C GLY A 818 -2.24 18.98 8.47
N PHE A 819 -2.81 18.11 9.31
CA PHE A 819 -3.56 18.52 10.49
C PHE A 819 -2.68 18.79 11.72
N ARG A 820 -1.38 18.45 11.70
CA ARG A 820 -0.48 18.79 12.82
C ARG A 820 -0.40 20.30 13.09
N LYS A 821 -0.49 21.13 12.04
CA LYS A 821 -0.55 22.59 12.17
C LYS A 821 -1.78 23.03 12.96
N THR A 822 -2.95 22.52 12.58
CA THR A 822 -4.21 22.84 13.25
C THR A 822 -4.22 22.30 14.68
N LEU A 823 -3.63 21.13 14.92
CA LEU A 823 -3.48 20.57 16.27
C LEU A 823 -2.61 21.47 17.18
N MET A 824 -1.45 21.93 16.70
CA MET A 824 -0.59 22.88 17.45
C MET A 824 -1.33 24.19 17.75
N ASP A 825 -2.11 24.68 16.77
CA ASP A 825 -2.94 25.86 16.95
C ASP A 825 -3.99 25.65 18.04
N TYR A 826 -4.61 24.47 18.12
CA TYR A 826 -5.57 24.12 19.17
C TYR A 826 -4.92 24.03 20.55
N TYR A 827 -3.73 23.43 20.67
CA TYR A 827 -2.98 23.41 21.93
C TYR A 827 -2.70 24.84 22.44
N MET A 828 -2.32 25.76 21.56
CA MET A 828 -2.08 27.17 21.92
C MET A 828 -3.35 27.96 22.28
N GLU A 829 -4.49 27.65 21.66
CA GLU A 829 -5.78 28.30 21.94
C GLU A 829 -6.35 27.88 23.29
N VAL A 830 -6.15 26.62 23.68
CA VAL A 830 -6.58 26.05 24.96
C VAL A 830 -5.62 26.39 26.11
N GLY A 831 -4.36 26.71 25.80
CA GLY A 831 -3.33 27.07 26.78
C GLY A 831 -2.38 25.93 27.16
N MET A 832 -2.42 24.80 26.45
CA MET A 832 -1.49 23.67 26.57
C MET A 832 -0.20 23.95 25.80
N ILE A 833 0.56 24.96 26.23
CA ILE A 833 1.73 25.46 25.50
C ILE A 833 2.87 24.43 25.48
N GLU A 834 2.99 23.58 26.52
CA GLU A 834 3.97 22.48 26.59
C GLU A 834 3.80 21.48 25.44
N ASN A 835 2.58 21.04 25.17
CA ASN A 835 2.29 20.09 24.09
C ASN A 835 2.56 20.72 22.72
N ALA A 836 2.27 22.01 22.55
CA ALA A 836 2.62 22.75 21.35
C ALA A 836 4.14 22.88 21.19
N PHE A 837 4.88 23.12 22.28
CA PHE A 837 6.34 23.19 22.30
C PHE A 837 6.97 21.85 21.90
N PHE A 838 6.52 20.74 22.48
CA PHE A 838 6.94 19.40 22.10
C PHE A 838 6.66 19.09 20.61
N GLY A 839 5.53 19.55 20.08
CA GLY A 839 5.22 19.41 18.66
C GLY A 839 6.24 20.08 17.73
N ILE A 840 6.81 21.21 18.15
CA ILE A 840 7.84 21.93 17.40
C ILE A 840 9.15 21.16 17.40
N GLU A 841 9.56 20.62 18.55
CA GLU A 841 10.76 19.78 18.63
C GLU A 841 10.69 18.60 17.66
N LEU A 842 9.49 18.05 17.43
CA LEU A 842 9.28 16.94 16.49
C LEU A 842 9.24 17.40 15.01
N TYR A 843 8.44 18.42 14.67
CA TYR A 843 8.10 18.74 13.27
C TYR A 843 8.64 20.08 12.72
N GLY A 844 9.22 20.92 13.58
CA GLY A 844 9.86 22.20 13.21
C GLY A 844 8.94 23.43 13.23
N CYS A 845 9.55 24.62 13.13
CA CYS A 845 8.89 25.91 13.39
C CYS A 845 8.23 26.57 12.16
N ASN A 846 8.57 26.16 10.94
CA ASN A 846 8.14 26.81 9.69
C ASN A 846 6.63 26.76 9.46
N ILE A 847 5.95 25.90 10.18
CA ILE A 847 4.51 25.65 10.04
C ILE A 847 3.68 26.78 10.69
N MET A 848 4.25 27.54 11.65
CA MET A 848 3.52 28.51 12.47
C MET A 848 3.81 29.98 12.15
N GLY A 849 2.81 30.84 12.38
CA GLY A 849 2.97 32.29 12.23
C GLY A 849 3.89 32.92 13.30
N ALA A 850 4.52 34.05 12.95
CA ALA A 850 5.52 34.72 13.79
C ALA A 850 5.08 35.04 15.23
N VAL A 851 3.81 35.40 15.45
CA VAL A 851 3.27 35.71 16.79
C VAL A 851 3.20 34.45 17.67
N LYS A 852 2.84 33.31 17.07
CA LYS A 852 2.75 32.02 17.77
C LYS A 852 4.15 31.51 18.14
N ARG A 853 5.12 31.64 17.22
CA ARG A 853 6.54 31.36 17.49
C ARG A 853 7.08 32.16 18.68
N LEU A 854 6.77 33.45 18.75
CA LEU A 854 7.19 34.30 19.87
C LEU A 854 6.59 33.85 21.22
N ARG A 855 5.32 33.45 21.24
CA ARG A 855 4.65 32.96 22.45
C ARG A 855 5.29 31.67 22.96
N LEU A 856 5.65 30.77 22.05
CA LEU A 856 6.35 29.51 22.36
C LEU A 856 7.79 29.75 22.79
N ALA A 857 8.51 30.67 22.14
CA ALA A 857 9.84 31.08 22.55
C ALA A 857 9.83 31.65 23.98
N SER A 858 8.85 32.52 24.29
CA SER A 858 8.72 33.10 25.63
C SER A 858 8.41 32.02 26.69
N PHE A 859 7.63 31.01 26.33
CA PHE A 859 7.37 29.85 27.18
C PHE A 859 8.63 29.00 27.39
N GLY A 860 9.35 28.67 26.31
CA GLY A 860 10.60 27.91 26.37
C GLY A 860 11.65 28.59 27.24
N VAL A 861 11.80 29.92 27.14
CA VAL A 861 12.71 30.70 27.99
C VAL A 861 12.33 30.62 29.47
N ALA A 862 11.03 30.66 29.79
CA ALA A 862 10.55 30.53 31.16
C ALA A 862 10.74 29.10 31.69
N HIS A 863 10.53 28.08 30.84
CA HIS A 863 10.62 26.67 31.19
C HIS A 863 12.06 26.17 31.32
N SER A 864 12.99 26.71 30.52
CA SER A 864 14.41 26.33 30.54
C SER A 864 15.19 26.92 31.71
N GLU A 865 14.57 27.78 32.54
CA GLU A 865 15.21 28.52 33.63
C GLU A 865 16.50 29.25 33.18
N GLY A 866 16.55 29.69 31.92
CA GLY A 866 17.72 30.36 31.33
C GLY A 866 18.85 29.42 30.88
N LYS A 867 18.69 28.10 30.96
CA LYS A 867 19.62 27.15 30.32
C LYS A 867 19.48 27.20 28.80
N MET A 868 20.58 26.94 28.12
CA MET A 868 20.62 26.86 26.67
C MET A 868 19.87 25.59 26.21
N ASP A 869 18.70 25.82 25.61
CA ASP A 869 17.95 24.89 24.80
C ASP A 869 17.99 25.37 23.34
N GLU A 870 18.46 24.49 22.45
CA GLU A 870 18.64 24.74 21.02
C GLU A 870 17.31 25.10 20.34
N THR A 871 16.20 24.47 20.73
CA THR A 871 14.89 24.67 20.10
C THR A 871 14.29 26.02 20.50
N THR A 872 14.39 26.40 21.77
CA THR A 872 14.03 27.74 22.26
C THR A 872 14.87 28.83 21.59
N LEU A 873 16.17 28.61 21.41
CA LEU A 873 17.07 29.56 20.74
C LEU A 873 16.64 29.81 19.29
N TYR A 874 16.33 28.73 18.58
CA TYR A 874 15.82 28.80 17.21
C TYR A 874 14.45 29.49 17.12
N LEU A 875 13.52 29.16 18.02
CA LEU A 875 12.21 29.82 18.07
C LEU A 875 12.34 31.32 18.34
N ALA A 876 13.23 31.72 19.24
CA ALA A 876 13.50 33.12 19.53
C ALA A 876 14.12 33.85 18.33
N TYR A 877 15.11 33.24 17.67
CA TYR A 877 15.79 33.83 16.51
C TYR A 877 14.85 33.93 15.29
N SER A 878 14.09 32.88 14.98
CA SER A 878 13.12 32.90 13.87
C SER A 878 11.98 33.92 14.07
N ALA A 879 11.54 34.12 15.31
CA ALA A 879 10.60 35.19 15.65
C ALA A 879 11.26 36.58 15.47
N PHE A 880 12.52 36.72 15.88
CA PHE A 880 13.29 37.95 15.75
C PHE A 880 13.51 38.38 14.29
N VAL A 881 13.92 37.46 13.40
CA VAL A 881 14.02 37.70 11.94
C VAL A 881 12.67 38.16 11.36
N SER A 882 11.57 37.63 11.91
CA SER A 882 10.20 38.05 11.55
C SER A 882 9.77 39.39 12.18
N LYS A 883 10.69 40.14 12.79
CA LYS A 883 10.47 41.42 13.50
C LYS A 883 9.52 41.32 14.70
N LYS A 884 9.44 40.16 15.35
CA LYS A 884 8.62 39.93 16.55
C LYS A 884 9.49 39.44 17.70
N TYR A 885 9.54 40.21 18.80
CA TYR A 885 10.42 39.91 19.93
C TYR A 885 9.87 40.54 21.22
N ASN A 886 10.16 39.90 22.36
CA ASN A 886 9.84 40.35 23.70
C ASN A 886 11.14 40.54 24.52
N ARG A 887 11.03 41.16 25.70
CA ARG A 887 12.15 41.39 26.61
C ARG A 887 12.90 40.08 26.95
N ASP A 888 12.18 39.03 27.31
CA ASP A 888 12.77 37.76 27.75
C ASP A 888 13.47 37.03 26.60
N THR A 889 12.84 36.99 25.42
CA THR A 889 13.45 36.38 24.21
C THR A 889 14.69 37.13 23.76
N LEU A 890 14.71 38.47 23.88
CA LEU A 890 15.91 39.26 23.57
C LEU A 890 17.03 38.98 24.58
N SER A 891 16.74 38.95 25.87
CA SER A 891 17.76 38.59 26.88
C SER A 891 18.33 37.19 26.66
N TYR A 892 17.48 36.24 26.24
CA TYR A 892 17.90 34.88 25.93
C TYR A 892 18.82 34.82 24.70
N LEU A 893 18.46 35.53 23.62
CA LEU A 893 19.32 35.69 22.44
C LEU A 893 20.65 36.36 22.79
N MET A 894 20.64 37.43 23.58
CA MET A 894 21.88 38.11 24.01
C MET A 894 22.83 37.15 24.73
N THR A 895 22.29 36.25 25.55
CA THR A 895 23.10 35.32 26.34
C THR A 895 23.64 34.19 25.47
N HIS A 896 22.79 33.54 24.66
CA HIS A 896 23.08 32.23 24.05
C HIS A 896 23.26 32.24 22.52
N PHE A 897 22.87 33.31 21.82
CA PHE A 897 22.99 33.36 20.37
C PHE A 897 24.43 33.69 19.94
N GLU A 898 24.99 32.83 19.09
CA GLU A 898 26.27 33.01 18.40
C GLU A 898 25.99 33.05 16.91
N GLY A 899 26.27 34.18 16.26
CA GLY A 899 26.01 34.38 14.84
C GLY A 899 26.85 35.51 14.26
N GLU A 900 26.47 35.99 13.08
CA GLU A 900 27.18 37.08 12.40
C GLU A 900 27.15 38.37 13.22
N LEU A 901 28.18 39.19 13.05
CA LEU A 901 28.27 40.49 13.69
C LEU A 901 27.07 41.38 13.33
N GLU A 902 26.56 41.31 12.10
CA GLU A 902 25.37 42.07 11.65
C GLU A 902 24.09 41.70 12.43
N ASP A 903 23.86 40.41 12.64
CA ASP A 903 22.72 39.92 13.42
C ASP A 903 22.86 40.32 14.89
N LEU A 904 24.06 40.21 15.46
CA LEU A 904 24.36 40.64 16.83
C LEU A 904 24.18 42.14 17.00
N LEU A 905 24.55 42.96 16.00
CA LEU A 905 24.31 44.41 15.97
C LEU A 905 22.81 44.71 15.98
N LEU A 906 22.03 44.01 15.15
CA LEU A 906 20.58 44.19 15.14
C LEU A 906 19.96 43.82 16.49
N ILE A 907 20.40 42.71 17.11
CA ILE A 907 19.96 42.32 18.46
C ILE A 907 20.33 43.40 19.47
N TRP A 908 21.55 43.93 19.44
CA TRP A 908 22.04 44.99 20.33
C TRP A 908 21.18 46.26 20.22
N GLU A 909 20.92 46.75 19.01
CA GLU A 909 20.08 47.94 18.79
C GLU A 909 18.67 47.77 19.36
N ARG A 910 18.07 46.58 19.16
CA ARG A 910 16.73 46.28 19.67
C ARG A 910 16.73 46.14 21.18
N SER A 911 17.73 45.49 21.76
CA SER A 911 17.87 45.34 23.21
C SER A 911 18.04 46.67 23.93
N ARG A 912 18.76 47.63 23.33
CA ARG A 912 18.86 49.00 23.88
C ARG A 912 17.53 49.74 23.89
N LYS A 913 16.69 49.56 22.87
CA LYS A 913 15.32 50.12 22.87
C LYS A 913 14.45 49.57 24.01
N PHE A 914 14.78 48.39 24.53
CA PHE A 914 14.14 47.77 25.70
C PHE A 914 14.84 48.05 27.03
N ALA A 915 15.91 48.88 27.03
CA ALA A 915 16.73 49.20 28.20
C ALA A 915 17.29 47.96 28.93
N LEU A 916 17.74 46.96 28.17
CA LEU A 916 18.43 45.78 28.69
C LEU A 916 19.93 46.05 28.91
N GLU A 917 20.57 45.28 29.81
CA GLU A 917 22.01 45.33 30.06
C GLU A 917 22.77 44.61 28.94
N THR A 918 23.58 45.35 28.18
CA THR A 918 24.23 44.89 26.93
C THR A 918 25.73 44.64 27.04
N THR A 919 26.34 44.88 28.20
CA THR A 919 27.80 44.84 28.41
C THR A 919 28.46 43.53 27.95
N ALA A 920 27.89 42.38 28.30
CA ALA A 920 28.42 41.07 27.92
C ALA A 920 28.33 40.82 26.40
N LEU A 921 27.26 41.31 25.76
CA LEU A 921 27.08 41.20 24.30
C LEU A 921 28.10 42.09 23.57
N GLU A 922 28.27 43.33 24.03
CA GLU A 922 29.25 44.28 23.50
C GLU A 922 30.67 43.70 23.57
N GLN A 923 31.04 43.14 24.72
CA GLN A 923 32.35 42.48 24.89
C GLN A 923 32.54 41.30 23.92
N ARG A 924 31.50 40.48 23.71
CA ARG A 924 31.55 39.35 22.77
C ARG A 924 31.71 39.82 21.32
N MET A 925 30.96 40.85 20.92
CA MET A 925 31.04 41.43 19.57
C MET A 925 32.43 42.00 19.28
N LEU A 926 33.02 42.73 20.22
CA LEU A 926 34.38 43.26 20.07
C LEU A 926 35.43 42.15 19.93
N ARG A 927 35.32 41.08 20.73
CA ARG A 927 36.20 39.90 20.62
C ARG A 927 36.04 39.18 19.29
N GLN A 928 34.81 39.01 18.83
CA GLN A 928 34.50 38.37 17.55
C GLN A 928 35.04 39.18 16.37
N SER A 929 34.92 40.52 16.41
CA SER A 929 35.52 41.40 15.39
C SER A 929 37.05 41.29 15.36
N MET A 930 37.72 41.31 16.51
CA MET A 930 39.17 41.11 16.58
C MET A 930 39.62 39.74 16.05
N PHE A 931 38.81 38.70 16.31
CA PHE A 931 39.10 37.35 15.84
C PHE A 931 38.89 37.18 14.33
N THR A 932 37.75 37.66 13.81
CA THR A 932 37.35 37.48 12.41
C THR A 932 38.02 38.46 11.45
N GLY A 933 38.49 39.60 11.98
CA GLY A 933 38.94 40.70 11.16
C GLY A 933 37.80 41.45 10.45
N ASN A 934 36.54 41.19 10.81
CA ASN A 934 35.36 41.83 10.26
C ASN A 934 35.04 43.11 11.05
N ASP A 935 35.04 44.25 10.35
CA ASP A 935 34.78 45.57 10.91
C ASP A 935 33.37 46.02 10.46
N ALA A 936 32.34 45.39 11.02
CA ALA A 936 30.94 45.64 10.62
C ALA A 936 30.51 47.10 10.88
N ASP A 937 29.68 47.64 9.98
CA ASP A 937 29.14 48.99 10.09
C ASP A 937 28.34 49.17 11.39
N GLY A 938 28.71 50.18 12.19
CA GLY A 938 28.07 50.46 13.48
C GLY A 938 28.80 49.88 14.70
N LEU A 939 29.81 49.03 14.53
CA LEU A 939 30.60 48.48 15.63
C LEU A 939 31.29 49.57 16.47
N PHE A 940 31.70 50.70 15.86
CA PHE A 940 32.27 51.83 16.59
C PHE A 940 31.31 52.40 17.63
N SER A 941 30.00 52.45 17.34
CA SER A 941 28.99 52.90 18.31
C SER A 941 28.81 51.92 19.47
N VAL A 942 28.98 50.61 19.21
CA VAL A 942 29.00 49.56 20.23
C VAL A 942 30.21 49.76 21.14
N PHE A 943 31.39 50.02 20.55
CA PHE A 943 32.61 50.28 21.29
C PHE A 943 32.52 51.55 22.17
N GLU A 944 31.99 52.66 21.64
CA GLU A 944 31.81 53.89 22.42
C GLU A 944 30.96 53.67 23.68
N VAL A 945 29.85 52.96 23.52
CA VAL A 945 28.93 52.65 24.63
C VAL A 945 29.58 51.71 25.65
N TYR A 946 30.33 50.72 25.16
CA TYR A 946 31.08 49.81 26.02
C TYR A 946 32.17 50.55 26.81
N TYR A 947 32.88 51.47 26.15
CA TYR A 947 33.95 52.26 26.73
C TYR A 947 33.44 53.20 27.82
N ASP A 948 32.32 53.90 27.60
CA ASP A 948 31.70 54.79 28.59
C ASP A 948 31.32 54.07 29.91
N GLN A 949 31.08 52.75 29.86
CA GLN A 949 30.73 51.94 31.02
C GLN A 949 31.92 51.18 31.64
N ASN A 950 32.94 50.85 30.83
CA ASN A 950 34.04 49.96 31.20
C ASN A 950 35.41 50.54 30.83
N GLU A 951 35.69 51.78 31.27
CA GLU A 951 36.99 52.42 31.04
C GLU A 951 38.16 51.60 31.61
N GLY A 952 39.15 51.27 30.78
CA GLY A 952 40.35 50.55 31.20
C GLY A 952 40.21 49.03 31.30
N ASP A 953 39.14 48.44 30.74
CA ASP A 953 39.04 46.98 30.58
C ASP A 953 40.05 46.47 29.53
N GLN A 954 40.59 45.26 29.73
CA GLN A 954 41.60 44.67 28.85
C GLN A 954 41.12 44.55 27.40
N VAL A 955 39.81 44.30 27.19
CA VAL A 955 39.21 44.23 25.86
C VAL A 955 39.24 45.59 25.15
N THR A 956 39.09 46.70 25.89
CA THR A 956 39.19 48.04 25.31
C THR A 956 40.60 48.33 24.83
N GLU A 957 41.61 47.94 25.60
CA GLU A 957 43.02 48.08 25.22
C GLU A 957 43.35 47.26 23.97
N SER A 958 42.97 45.98 23.96
CA SER A 958 43.20 45.09 22.81
C SER A 958 42.48 45.57 21.55
N TYR A 959 41.23 46.03 21.68
CA TYR A 959 40.46 46.53 20.53
C TYR A 959 41.03 47.83 19.97
N LEU A 960 41.46 48.76 20.84
CA LEU A 960 42.09 50.01 20.40
C LEU A 960 43.44 49.75 19.71
N GLN A 961 44.23 48.80 20.22
CA GLN A 961 45.47 48.38 19.55
C GLN A 961 45.19 47.77 18.18
N TYR A 962 44.22 46.85 18.09
CA TYR A 962 43.76 46.23 16.85
C TYR A 962 43.27 47.28 15.83
N ALA A 963 42.38 48.18 16.25
CA ALA A 963 41.81 49.22 15.42
C ALA A 963 42.88 50.20 14.90
N SER A 964 43.78 50.64 15.79
CA SER A 964 44.90 51.53 15.45
C SER A 964 45.88 50.85 14.49
N GLU A 965 46.13 49.55 14.64
CA GLU A 965 46.97 48.82 13.70
C GLU A 965 46.36 48.71 12.30
N ARG A 966 45.06 48.44 12.20
CA ARG A 966 44.37 48.34 10.91
C ARG A 966 44.26 49.67 10.19
N GLU A 967 44.06 50.77 10.93
CA GLU A 967 44.11 52.11 10.38
C GLU A 967 45.50 52.47 9.85
N ARG A 968 46.56 52.18 10.60
CA ARG A 968 47.95 52.35 10.11
C ARG A 968 48.22 51.53 8.86
N ARG A 969 47.58 50.37 8.72
CA ARG A 969 47.67 49.53 7.52
C ARG A 969 46.85 50.08 6.34
N GLY A 970 45.98 51.07 6.55
CA GLY A 970 45.08 51.65 5.55
C GLY A 970 43.86 50.76 5.25
N ILE A 971 43.52 49.84 6.15
CA ILE A 971 42.44 48.85 5.99
C ILE A 971 41.12 49.41 6.53
N LEU A 972 41.18 50.23 7.58
CA LEU A 972 40.04 50.77 8.31
C LEU A 972 40.24 52.28 8.52
N GLU A 973 39.19 53.07 8.39
CA GLU A 973 39.22 54.49 8.78
C GLU A 973 38.52 54.65 10.13
N LEU A 974 39.21 55.18 11.14
CA LEU A 974 38.61 55.34 12.46
C LEU A 974 37.83 56.67 12.55
N PRO A 975 36.63 56.65 13.15
CA PRO A 975 35.89 57.87 13.46
C PRO A 975 36.70 58.82 14.36
N GLU A 976 36.39 60.11 14.28
CA GLU A 976 37.03 61.14 15.12
C GLU A 976 36.79 60.90 16.62
N SER A 977 35.66 60.31 16.99
CA SER A 977 35.32 59.93 18.37
C SER A 977 36.28 58.90 18.95
N ILE A 978 36.64 57.87 18.16
CA ILE A 978 37.61 56.83 18.53
C ILE A 978 39.00 57.42 18.69
N HIS A 979 39.42 58.33 17.80
CA HIS A 979 40.66 59.09 17.97
C HIS A 979 40.67 59.89 19.28
N GLY A 980 39.55 60.51 19.64
CA GLY A 980 39.40 61.18 20.94
C GLY A 980 39.54 60.24 22.14
N ILE A 981 39.11 58.98 22.03
CA ILE A 981 39.30 57.94 23.04
C ILE A 981 40.78 57.53 23.12
N ILE A 982 41.44 57.32 21.97
CA ILE A 982 42.88 57.02 21.90
C ILE A 982 43.69 58.12 22.62
N GLY A 983 43.36 59.40 22.41
CA GLY A 983 44.00 60.52 23.10
C GLY A 983 43.85 60.46 24.62
N ARG A 984 42.66 60.12 25.12
CA ARG A 984 42.40 59.92 26.57
C ARG A 984 43.20 58.76 27.15
N GLU A 985 43.27 57.65 26.43
CA GLU A 985 43.99 56.45 26.85
C GLU A 985 45.53 56.63 26.83
N ILE A 986 46.05 57.46 25.92
CA ILE A 986 47.45 57.87 25.91
C ILE A 986 47.77 58.72 27.15
N LEU A 987 46.91 59.68 27.52
CA LEU A 987 47.06 60.50 28.73
C LEU A 987 47.00 59.65 30.01
N ALA A 988 46.16 58.61 30.02
CA ALA A 988 46.08 57.64 31.11
C ALA A 988 47.31 56.71 31.19
N GLY A 989 48.20 56.72 30.20
CA GLY A 989 49.42 55.91 30.17
C GLY A 989 49.22 54.43 29.85
N ARG A 990 48.03 54.06 29.36
CA ARG A 990 47.65 52.68 28.99
C ARG A 990 48.13 52.33 27.58
N ILE A 991 48.03 53.26 26.63
CA ILE A 991 48.67 53.12 25.32
C ILE A 991 50.12 53.59 25.43
N ARG A 992 51.07 52.67 25.22
CA ARG A 992 52.53 52.95 25.27
C ARG A 992 53.23 52.80 23.93
N ASP A 993 52.52 52.29 22.92
CA ASP A 993 53.07 52.08 21.59
C ASP A 993 53.47 53.41 20.94
N ARG A 994 54.75 53.49 20.55
CA ARG A 994 55.32 54.69 19.92
C ARG A 994 54.67 54.96 18.57
N GLN A 995 54.34 53.92 17.80
CA GLN A 995 53.80 54.09 16.45
C GLN A 995 52.38 54.67 16.48
N THR A 996 51.53 54.21 17.39
CA THR A 996 50.17 54.75 17.60
C THR A 996 50.20 56.22 18.05
N MET A 997 51.12 56.59 18.96
CA MET A 997 51.32 57.98 19.38
C MET A 997 51.77 58.88 18.22
N ILE A 998 52.66 58.38 17.35
CA ILE A 998 53.13 59.14 16.18
C ILE A 998 52.01 59.28 15.15
N HIS A 999 51.26 58.20 14.88
CA HIS A 999 50.12 58.22 13.98
C HIS A 999 49.07 59.25 14.42
N PHE A 1000 48.76 59.29 15.72
CA PHE A 1000 47.88 60.28 16.32
C PHE A 1000 48.31 61.73 16.02
N LEU A 1001 49.62 62.04 16.13
CA LEU A 1001 50.14 63.38 15.81
C LEU A 1001 50.01 63.71 14.32
N TYR A 1002 50.30 62.76 13.42
CA TYR A 1002 50.19 62.99 11.98
C TYR A 1002 48.73 63.10 11.51
N TYR A 1003 47.80 62.39 12.14
CA TYR A 1003 46.36 62.47 11.82
C TYR A 1003 45.78 63.87 12.10
N PHE A 1004 46.14 64.47 13.24
CA PHE A 1004 45.61 65.77 13.65
C PHE A 1004 46.41 66.98 13.14
N ALA A 1005 47.65 66.80 12.68
CA ALA A 1005 48.49 67.90 12.19
C ALA A 1005 47.85 68.77 11.07
N PRO A 1006 47.09 68.21 10.09
CA PRO A 1006 46.42 69.02 9.06
C PRO A 1006 45.05 69.60 9.49
N ARG A 1007 44.55 69.35 10.72
CA ARG A 1007 43.17 69.70 11.14
C ARG A 1007 43.18 70.81 12.21
N GLU A 1008 42.74 72.02 11.84
CA GLU A 1008 42.82 73.20 12.74
C GLU A 1008 41.68 73.33 13.78
N VAL A 1009 40.54 72.64 13.59
CA VAL A 1009 39.26 73.01 14.25
C VAL A 1009 39.01 72.34 15.61
N TRP A 1010 39.68 71.23 15.97
CA TRP A 1010 39.32 70.36 17.11
C TRP A 1010 40.34 70.35 18.26
N MET A 1011 41.25 71.32 18.25
CA MET A 1011 42.54 71.22 18.92
C MET A 1011 42.53 71.36 20.46
N GLU A 1012 41.47 71.89 21.09
CA GLU A 1012 41.47 72.15 22.55
C GLU A 1012 41.46 70.90 23.45
N LYS A 1013 40.69 69.84 23.12
CA LYS A 1013 40.64 68.60 23.92
C LYS A 1013 41.80 67.63 23.64
N ILE A 1014 42.44 67.79 22.48
CA ILE A 1014 43.52 66.93 21.97
C ILE A 1014 44.91 67.52 22.30
N LYS A 1015 44.96 68.84 22.55
CA LYS A 1015 46.17 69.56 22.95
C LYS A 1015 46.93 68.86 24.07
N ASP A 1016 46.24 68.45 25.14
CA ASP A 1016 46.90 67.84 26.29
C ASP A 1016 47.60 66.51 25.92
N ALA A 1017 46.94 65.68 25.09
CA ALA A 1017 47.52 64.43 24.60
C ALA A 1017 48.71 64.69 23.67
N ALA A 1018 48.59 65.63 22.73
CA ALA A 1018 49.69 66.00 21.82
C ALA A 1018 50.89 66.58 22.57
N VAL A 1019 50.66 67.47 23.54
CA VAL A 1019 51.70 68.05 24.41
C VAL A 1019 52.39 66.97 25.24
N PHE A 1020 51.62 66.02 25.79
CA PHE A 1020 52.17 64.90 26.54
C PHE A 1020 53.06 64.00 25.65
N ILE A 1021 52.59 63.63 24.45
CA ILE A 1021 53.33 62.79 23.51
C ILE A 1021 54.63 63.48 23.07
N ILE A 1022 54.54 64.73 22.60
CA ILE A 1022 55.70 65.48 22.10
C ILE A 1022 56.68 65.73 23.25
N GLY A 1023 56.21 66.12 24.44
CA GLY A 1023 57.06 66.29 25.62
C GLY A 1023 57.77 65.01 26.04
N LYS A 1024 57.14 63.84 25.88
CA LYS A 1024 57.76 62.54 26.10
C LYS A 1024 58.85 62.26 25.06
N PHE A 1025 58.55 62.43 23.77
CA PHE A 1025 59.53 62.20 22.70
C PHE A 1025 60.73 63.15 22.75
N LEU A 1026 60.51 64.43 23.10
CA LEU A 1026 61.60 65.40 23.29
C LEU A 1026 62.54 65.00 24.44
N LYS A 1027 62.02 64.45 25.53
CA LYS A 1027 62.86 63.91 26.64
C LYS A 1027 63.66 62.67 26.23
N GLU A 1028 63.17 61.92 25.25
CA GLU A 1028 63.83 60.74 24.68
C GLU A 1028 64.78 61.10 23.52
N GLU A 1029 65.02 62.39 23.25
CA GLU A 1029 65.78 62.91 22.10
C GLU A 1029 65.26 62.39 20.73
N TYR A 1030 63.97 62.07 20.66
CA TYR A 1030 63.32 61.53 19.47
C TYR A 1030 62.57 62.64 18.73
N TYR A 1031 63.08 63.02 17.56
CA TYR A 1031 62.63 64.22 16.83
C TYR A 1031 61.91 63.86 15.53
N LEU A 1032 60.72 64.41 15.33
CA LEU A 1032 59.90 64.18 14.13
C LEU A 1032 59.45 65.51 13.49
N PRO A 1033 59.37 65.61 12.16
CA PRO A 1033 59.01 66.86 11.47
C PRO A 1033 57.59 67.35 11.81
N VAL A 1034 56.67 66.43 12.14
CA VAL A 1034 55.29 66.78 12.54
C VAL A 1034 55.21 67.68 13.78
N PHE A 1035 56.25 67.70 14.64
CA PHE A 1035 56.23 68.53 15.85
C PHE A 1035 56.11 70.03 15.54
N TYR A 1036 56.63 70.48 14.39
CA TYR A 1036 56.54 71.88 13.98
C TYR A 1036 55.08 72.35 13.78
N ALA A 1037 54.18 71.48 13.33
CA ALA A 1037 52.75 71.80 13.21
C ALA A 1037 52.13 72.21 14.57
N TYR A 1038 52.71 71.74 15.67
CA TYR A 1038 52.25 71.99 17.04
C TYR A 1038 53.00 73.11 17.76
N ARG A 1039 53.85 73.88 17.06
CA ARG A 1039 54.72 74.96 17.62
C ARG A 1039 53.96 76.06 18.39
N GLN A 1040 52.67 76.22 18.13
CA GLN A 1040 51.83 77.21 18.84
C GLN A 1040 51.58 76.83 20.31
N TRP A 1041 51.76 75.56 20.69
CA TRP A 1041 51.46 75.09 22.05
C TRP A 1041 52.68 74.54 22.80
N ILE A 1042 53.78 74.28 22.11
CA ILE A 1042 54.99 73.67 22.67
C ILE A 1042 56.19 74.49 22.22
N ALA A 1043 57.05 74.86 23.18
CA ALA A 1043 58.37 75.39 22.88
C ALA A 1043 59.27 74.25 22.38
N LEU A 1044 59.61 74.27 21.10
CA LEU A 1044 60.51 73.30 20.50
C LEU A 1044 61.96 73.67 20.85
N PRO A 1045 62.82 72.70 21.23
CA PRO A 1045 64.23 72.96 21.49
C PRO A 1045 64.93 73.56 20.28
N VAL A 1046 65.91 74.43 20.52
CA VAL A 1046 66.72 75.03 19.44
C VAL A 1046 67.38 73.95 18.58
N GLU A 1047 67.88 72.86 19.20
CA GLU A 1047 68.44 71.68 18.53
C GLU A 1047 67.50 70.97 17.55
N TYR A 1048 66.18 71.15 17.70
CA TYR A 1048 65.19 70.61 16.77
C TYR A 1048 65.06 71.49 15.52
N LEU A 1049 65.05 72.81 15.72
CA LEU A 1049 64.91 73.79 14.64
C LEU A 1049 66.14 73.77 13.72
N GLU A 1050 67.32 73.51 14.26
CA GLU A 1050 68.57 73.37 13.49
C GLU A 1050 68.61 72.13 12.57
N ARG A 1051 67.66 71.19 12.71
CA ARG A 1051 67.66 69.94 11.94
C ARG A 1051 66.84 70.09 10.66
N THR A 1052 67.40 69.60 9.56
CA THR A 1052 66.68 69.32 8.32
C THR A 1052 66.10 67.91 8.39
N PHE A 1053 64.79 67.78 8.20
CA PHE A 1053 64.13 66.48 8.16
C PHE A 1053 63.95 66.02 6.72
N LEU A 1054 64.48 64.86 6.39
CA LEU A 1054 64.17 64.16 5.16
C LEU A 1054 63.06 63.17 5.43
N THR A 1055 61.89 63.36 4.81
CA THR A 1055 60.81 62.38 4.82
C THR A 1055 60.69 61.71 3.45
N TYR A 1056 60.60 60.38 3.45
CA TYR A 1056 60.45 59.56 2.26
C TYR A 1056 59.27 58.60 2.43
N TYR A 1057 58.42 58.50 1.42
CA TYR A 1057 57.26 57.61 1.40
C TYR A 1057 57.51 56.43 0.44
N GLY A 1058 57.95 55.30 0.98
CA GLY A 1058 58.32 54.12 0.20
C GLY A 1058 57.51 52.87 0.52
N ASN A 1059 57.99 51.73 0.03
CA ASN A 1059 57.42 50.44 0.39
C ASN A 1059 57.73 50.11 1.87
N ARG A 1060 56.78 49.45 2.55
CA ARG A 1060 56.91 49.08 3.97
C ARG A 1060 58.09 48.11 4.19
N GLY A 1061 58.83 48.27 5.28
CA GLY A 1061 59.91 47.35 5.69
C GLY A 1061 61.12 47.31 4.75
N SER A 1062 61.20 48.23 3.80
CA SER A 1062 62.33 48.31 2.89
C SER A 1062 63.57 48.93 3.55
N ASN A 1063 64.76 48.51 3.09
CA ASN A 1063 66.01 49.08 3.56
C ASN A 1063 66.33 50.33 2.75
N VAL A 1064 65.85 51.48 3.26
CA VAL A 1064 66.04 52.76 2.60
C VAL A 1064 67.38 53.37 3.02
N VAL A 1065 68.26 53.57 2.03
CA VAL A 1065 69.60 54.11 2.22
C VAL A 1065 69.73 55.42 1.46
N LEU A 1066 70.06 56.48 2.19
CA LEU A 1066 70.46 57.75 1.62
C LEU A 1066 71.98 57.80 1.46
N TYR A 1067 72.43 57.95 0.24
CA TYR A 1067 73.78 58.35 -0.11
C TYR A 1067 73.76 59.85 -0.38
N TYR A 1068 74.57 60.63 0.33
CA TYR A 1068 74.61 62.07 0.11
C TYR A 1068 76.05 62.58 0.15
N GLN A 1069 76.30 63.62 -0.65
CA GLN A 1069 77.56 64.32 -0.74
C GLN A 1069 77.26 65.82 -0.77
N VAL A 1070 77.84 66.55 0.17
CA VAL A 1070 77.78 68.02 0.19
C VAL A 1070 78.84 68.55 -0.76
N GLU A 1071 78.46 69.41 -1.70
CA GLU A 1071 79.40 70.02 -2.65
C GLU A 1071 80.41 70.90 -1.90
N GLY A 1072 81.70 70.57 -2.01
CA GLY A 1072 82.80 71.30 -1.36
C GLY A 1072 83.58 70.52 -0.30
N GLU A 1073 83.14 69.32 0.10
CA GLU A 1073 83.92 68.43 0.98
C GLU A 1073 84.71 67.35 0.19
N ASP A 1074 85.98 67.12 0.56
CA ASP A 1074 86.85 66.07 0.00
C ASP A 1074 86.50 64.63 0.48
N VAL A 1075 85.34 64.44 1.11
CA VAL A 1075 84.92 63.16 1.70
C VAL A 1075 84.12 62.33 0.68
N LEU A 1076 84.48 61.04 0.55
CA LEU A 1076 83.72 60.04 -0.22
C LEU A 1076 82.27 59.93 0.32
N VAL A 1077 81.31 59.88 -0.61
CA VAL A 1077 79.85 59.73 -0.44
C VAL A 1077 79.45 59.14 0.93
N ARG A 1078 78.72 59.92 1.74
CA ARG A 1078 78.25 59.49 3.07
C ARG A 1078 77.02 58.60 2.92
N LYS A 1079 76.98 57.49 3.65
CA LYS A 1079 75.88 56.53 3.67
C LYS A 1079 75.08 56.65 4.97
N ARG A 1080 73.76 56.76 4.89
CA ARG A 1080 72.87 56.81 6.06
C ARG A 1080 71.61 56.00 5.83
N HIS A 1081 71.27 55.15 6.80
CA HIS A 1081 70.03 54.38 6.77
C HIS A 1081 68.89 55.23 7.33
N LEU A 1082 67.78 55.30 6.59
CA LEU A 1082 66.56 55.93 7.08
C LEU A 1082 65.85 54.99 8.06
N GLN A 1083 65.23 55.55 9.09
CA GLN A 1083 64.42 54.79 10.03
C GLN A 1083 62.96 54.83 9.60
N GLU A 1084 62.33 53.67 9.49
CA GLU A 1084 60.88 53.54 9.29
C GLU A 1084 60.16 53.93 10.59
N ILE A 1085 59.25 54.89 10.50
CA ILE A 1085 58.55 55.45 11.67
C ILE A 1085 57.08 55.05 11.67
N LEU A 1086 56.43 55.20 10.52
CA LEU A 1086 55.14 54.60 10.22
C LEU A 1086 55.33 53.66 9.02
N PRO A 1087 54.46 52.66 8.83
CA PRO A 1087 54.61 51.73 7.71
C PRO A 1087 54.72 52.48 6.37
N GLY A 1088 55.88 52.42 5.72
CA GLY A 1088 56.18 53.09 4.45
C GLY A 1088 56.59 54.57 4.59
N MET A 1089 56.69 55.13 5.80
CA MET A 1089 57.18 56.49 6.05
C MET A 1089 58.53 56.44 6.77
N TYR A 1090 59.53 56.95 6.09
CA TYR A 1090 60.92 56.94 6.52
C TYR A 1090 61.36 58.36 6.83
N VAL A 1091 62.00 58.59 7.98
CA VAL A 1091 62.56 59.90 8.31
C VAL A 1091 64.03 59.81 8.68
N CYS A 1092 64.79 60.81 8.23
CA CYS A 1092 66.16 61.03 8.66
C CYS A 1092 66.34 62.49 9.09
N THR A 1093 67.09 62.72 10.18
CA THR A 1093 67.43 64.07 10.65
C THR A 1093 68.86 64.42 10.26
N MET A 1094 69.05 65.46 9.46
CA MET A 1094 70.34 65.92 8.97
C MET A 1094 70.57 67.37 9.41
N PHE A 1095 71.80 67.86 9.27
CA PHE A 1095 72.13 69.27 9.50
C PHE A 1095 72.68 69.78 8.18
N PHE A 1096 71.94 70.67 7.52
CA PHE A 1096 72.36 71.31 6.27
C PHE A 1096 72.34 72.82 6.44
N TYR A 1097 73.39 73.48 5.95
CA TYR A 1097 73.39 74.92 5.87
C TYR A 1097 72.57 75.39 4.66
N GLN A 1098 72.04 76.63 4.69
CA GLN A 1098 71.09 77.14 3.69
C GLN A 1098 71.65 77.18 2.26
N ASN A 1099 72.98 77.26 2.12
CA ASN A 1099 73.71 77.23 0.86
C ASN A 1099 74.42 75.89 0.55
N ASP A 1100 74.16 74.84 1.33
CA ASP A 1100 74.71 73.51 1.03
C ASP A 1100 73.98 72.92 -0.18
N HIS A 1101 74.70 72.77 -1.29
CA HIS A 1101 74.24 71.96 -2.41
C HIS A 1101 74.56 70.49 -2.12
N VAL A 1102 73.51 69.70 -1.89
CA VAL A 1102 73.64 68.28 -1.52
C VAL A 1102 73.25 67.42 -2.70
N ASN A 1103 74.23 66.71 -3.27
CA ASN A 1103 73.95 65.65 -4.23
C ASN A 1103 73.56 64.40 -3.46
N TYR A 1104 72.31 63.97 -3.59
CA TYR A 1104 71.79 62.80 -2.90
C TYR A 1104 71.28 61.73 -3.88
N ARG A 1105 71.40 60.47 -3.46
CA ARG A 1105 70.88 59.28 -4.12
C ARG A 1105 70.22 58.42 -3.05
N LEU A 1106 68.93 58.20 -3.18
CA LEU A 1106 68.17 57.35 -2.25
C LEU A 1106 67.92 56.00 -2.91
N GLU A 1107 68.30 54.94 -2.21
CA GLU A 1107 68.07 53.55 -2.64
C GLU A 1107 67.03 52.90 -1.75
N ASP A 1108 66.00 52.33 -2.37
CA ASP A 1108 64.92 51.60 -1.72
C ASP A 1108 65.02 50.12 -2.14
N GLY A 1109 65.38 49.23 -1.21
CA GLY A 1109 65.53 47.80 -1.51
C GLY A 1109 66.66 47.44 -2.50
N GLY A 1110 67.55 48.39 -2.80
CA GLY A 1110 68.65 48.25 -3.77
C GLY A 1110 68.37 48.88 -5.14
N GLU A 1111 67.17 49.40 -5.38
CA GLU A 1111 66.83 50.18 -6.57
C GLU A 1111 66.92 51.69 -6.28
N VAL A 1112 67.36 52.46 -7.28
CA VAL A 1112 67.45 53.93 -7.15
C VAL A 1112 66.06 54.53 -7.33
N VAL A 1113 65.61 55.31 -6.34
CA VAL A 1113 64.34 56.04 -6.43
C VAL A 1113 64.48 57.15 -7.47
N SER A 1114 63.62 57.12 -8.49
CA SER A 1114 63.66 58.03 -9.64
C SER A 1114 62.66 59.18 -9.57
N ASP A 1115 61.64 59.09 -8.69
CA ASP A 1115 60.63 60.14 -8.51
C ASP A 1115 61.00 61.08 -7.34
N GLU A 1116 61.44 62.29 -7.69
CA GLU A 1116 61.77 63.35 -6.72
C GLU A 1116 60.56 63.81 -5.89
N THR A 1117 59.33 63.60 -6.36
CA THR A 1117 58.09 64.01 -5.67
C THR A 1117 57.80 63.24 -4.37
N VAL A 1118 58.47 62.10 -4.17
CA VAL A 1118 58.27 61.20 -3.03
C VAL A 1118 59.15 61.59 -1.83
N ILE A 1119 60.13 62.45 -2.08
CA ILE A 1119 61.14 62.89 -1.12
C ILE A 1119 60.79 64.33 -0.70
N ARG A 1120 60.66 64.58 0.60
CA ARG A 1120 60.44 65.94 1.14
C ARG A 1120 61.55 66.29 2.12
N PHE A 1121 62.17 67.44 1.89
CA PHE A 1121 63.09 68.06 2.83
C PHE A 1121 62.36 69.19 3.56
N ASP A 1122 62.09 69.00 4.84
CA ASP A 1122 61.51 70.02 5.71
C ASP A 1122 62.65 70.71 6.46
N THR A 1123 62.90 71.98 6.11
CA THR A 1123 63.76 72.90 6.87
C THR A 1123 62.87 73.93 7.55
N PHE A 1124 63.13 74.20 8.83
CA PHE A 1124 62.29 75.09 9.62
C PHE A 1124 63.03 76.39 9.93
N GLU A 1125 62.44 77.51 9.54
CA GLU A 1125 62.98 78.83 9.88
C GLU A 1125 62.65 79.20 11.33
N SER A 1126 63.65 79.78 12.00
CA SER A 1126 63.58 80.26 13.38
C SER A 1126 64.09 81.70 13.41
N GLU A 1127 63.23 82.66 13.75
CA GLU A 1127 63.68 84.02 14.07
C GLU A 1127 64.27 84.02 15.49
N GLY A 1128 65.59 83.86 15.61
CA GLY A 1128 66.23 83.92 16.93
C GLY A 1128 67.77 83.89 16.90
N ASP A 1129 68.37 84.97 17.40
CA ASP A 1129 69.82 85.20 17.62
C ASP A 1129 70.52 84.19 18.57
N GLU A 1130 69.83 83.14 19.02
CA GLU A 1130 70.28 82.27 20.12
C GLU A 1130 71.00 80.98 19.67
N SER A 1131 71.06 80.67 18.37
CA SER A 1131 71.76 79.48 17.84
C SER A 1131 72.94 79.82 16.94
N ARG A 1132 74.07 79.11 17.16
CA ARG A 1132 75.27 79.20 16.31
C ARG A 1132 74.99 78.74 14.87
N PHE A 1133 74.09 77.78 14.69
CA PHE A 1133 73.76 77.21 13.38
C PHE A 1133 72.92 78.17 12.52
N PHE A 1134 71.90 78.82 13.10
CA PHE A 1134 71.11 79.82 12.36
C PHE A 1134 71.94 81.06 12.01
N ALA A 1135 72.79 81.53 12.92
CA ALA A 1135 73.71 82.63 12.61
C ALA A 1135 74.72 82.28 11.49
N LEU A 1136 75.17 81.02 11.42
CA LEU A 1136 76.03 80.53 10.34
C LEU A 1136 75.27 80.41 9.00
N ASN A 1137 73.98 80.07 9.05
CA ASN A 1137 73.11 80.05 7.86
C ASN A 1137 72.90 81.45 7.29
N ASP A 1138 72.55 82.43 8.13
CA ASP A 1138 72.40 83.83 7.71
C ASP A 1138 73.70 84.38 7.10
N LEU A 1139 74.86 84.07 7.72
CA LEU A 1139 76.19 84.44 7.21
C LEU A 1139 76.55 83.75 5.89
N SER A 1140 75.97 82.58 5.60
CA SER A 1140 76.17 81.90 4.32
C SER A 1140 75.32 82.50 3.21
N ALA A 1141 74.08 82.92 3.51
CA ALA A 1141 73.08 83.41 2.56
C ALA A 1141 73.34 84.83 2.03
N GLU A 1142 73.92 85.72 2.84
CA GLU A 1142 74.35 87.05 2.42
C GLU A 1142 75.86 87.05 2.10
N SER A 1143 76.25 87.55 0.92
CA SER A 1143 77.67 87.77 0.60
C SER A 1143 78.24 88.88 1.49
N CYS A 1144 78.61 88.51 2.72
CA CYS A 1144 78.89 89.43 3.81
C CYS A 1144 80.25 90.13 3.61
N ALA A 1145 80.30 91.45 3.83
CA ALA A 1145 81.54 92.22 3.72
C ALA A 1145 82.56 91.79 4.78
N PRO A 1146 83.88 91.81 4.50
CA PRO A 1146 84.92 91.31 5.41
C PRO A 1146 84.96 92.00 6.79
N GLU A 1147 84.36 93.19 6.92
CA GLU A 1147 84.28 93.93 8.18
C GLU A 1147 83.19 93.40 9.14
N GLU A 1148 82.08 92.86 8.62
CA GLU A 1148 81.03 92.24 9.43
C GLU A 1148 81.40 90.81 9.85
N LEU A 1149 82.09 90.08 8.95
CA LEU A 1149 82.67 88.76 9.22
C LEU A 1149 83.69 88.81 10.37
N ALA A 1150 84.49 89.89 10.46
CA ALA A 1150 85.47 90.09 11.52
C ALA A 1150 84.80 90.35 12.89
N GLN A 1151 83.73 91.13 12.94
CA GLN A 1151 82.99 91.36 14.19
C GLN A 1151 82.29 90.10 14.71
N TYR A 1152 81.81 89.26 13.80
CA TYR A 1152 81.18 87.98 14.14
C TYR A 1152 82.20 86.90 14.56
N LEU A 1153 83.35 86.81 13.88
CA LEU A 1153 84.47 85.95 14.28
C LEU A 1153 85.00 86.30 15.67
N ILE A 1154 84.99 87.59 16.04
CA ILE A 1154 85.37 88.03 17.38
C ILE A 1154 84.31 87.62 18.44
N LYS A 1155 83.01 87.73 18.13
CA LYS A 1155 81.93 87.26 19.03
C LYS A 1155 81.92 85.73 19.22
N THR A 1156 82.18 84.98 18.15
CA THR A 1156 82.25 83.50 18.17
C THR A 1156 83.53 82.99 18.82
N TYR A 1157 84.68 83.66 18.63
CA TYR A 1157 85.91 83.34 19.37
C TYR A 1157 85.76 83.58 20.87
N PHE A 1158 85.07 84.65 21.28
CA PHE A 1158 84.81 84.94 22.70
C PHE A 1158 83.84 83.93 23.34
N THR A 1159 82.84 83.43 22.61
CA THR A 1159 81.91 82.40 23.11
C THR A 1159 82.55 81.01 23.15
N ASP A 1160 83.33 80.62 22.14
CA ASP A 1160 84.12 79.36 22.16
C ASP A 1160 85.19 79.36 23.26
N TYR A 1161 85.77 80.52 23.59
CA TYR A 1161 86.70 80.64 24.72
C TYR A 1161 85.98 80.53 26.08
N MET A 1162 84.80 81.16 26.23
CA MET A 1162 84.02 81.09 27.47
C MET A 1162 83.39 79.71 27.71
N MET A 1163 82.94 78.99 26.67
CA MET A 1163 82.40 77.63 26.76
C MET A 1163 83.45 76.53 26.94
N LYS A 1164 84.73 76.81 26.66
CA LYS A 1164 85.85 75.94 27.05
C LYS A 1164 86.35 76.20 28.48
N VAL A 1165 85.94 77.32 29.08
CA VAL A 1165 86.32 77.75 30.44
C VAL A 1165 85.21 77.44 31.46
N LEU A 1166 83.94 77.44 31.03
CA LEU A 1166 82.82 76.75 31.70
C LEU A 1166 82.90 75.24 31.49
#